data_AF-A0A0V1A5P1-F1
#
_entry.id   AF-A0A0V1A5P1-F1
#
_cell.length_a   1.000
_cell.length_b   1.000
_cell.length_c   1.000
_cell.angle_alpha   90.00
_cell.angle_beta   90.00
_cell.angle_gamma   90.00
#
_symmetry.space_group_name_H-M   'P 1'
#
loop_
_entity.id
_entity.type
_entity.pdbx_description
1 polymer ?
#
loop_
_entity_poly.entity_id
_entity_poly.type
_entity_poly.pdbx_seq_one_letter_code
_entity_poly.pdbx_strand_id
1 'polypeptide(L)'
;MICRKQNVAVKLNKFKISEMGKSKRHRKVKFGKRNNDLDAFGKSGMKALPKNDRFITDRHSSRFEIFYRTQGFIPEEEWELFLKHLASDLPQSFRFVENSKEGTVALQMFKEKFLSKVTRCTVENEDVIVKIREINWYPNGLAFEINLPKKALRRQTELQSLHNFLVVETACGILSRQEAVSMIPPLFMDIKSHHSILDMCASPGSKTVQLIEMLHADGEALPTGFVIANDLNNKRCYLLVHQSLRRSSSPCCVITNCDASQFPDVFMPDKFGKLTKLKFDRILCDVPCSSDGTLRKNLNLWKEWHVNQAYALHRLQRKIVERGLHLLATGGAVELVDVGNQLPQLVRSKGFHHWKVLDAEGNVYASPDEVPDELKSKIHNGLFPPDESVAEKLHLERCLRIFPHHQNTGGFFIAVLRKVGEFSWSTGNEADVLVPSGQNLKSSSEQNRRYDGIKEDPFVFLNDDNNELIQYGQLLFQSQSCFAFFFHFVREYFGMDDRFSNFSLLMRQKEVSKKGIIYLVNENIKHFIKNNEHRIKIINAGLRTFSRCSVSDSVRVDFRLVQDGLRYVIPLMSKRLVNISKDELLKLIKSKESILLKDLSDELHSQLKQIGEGSAALVCGAENAKCTFQVASWLGRCSVAPHLDKENRAHFLFMLDDLQAAYDMYKGNGTGGVDAKLEAVV
;
A
#
# COMPACT_ATOMS: atom_id res chain seq x y z
N MET A 1 -37.26 -45.90 -59.72
CA MET A 1 -36.21 -46.16 -58.71
C MET A 1 -35.82 -44.85 -58.03
N ILE A 2 -36.04 -44.70 -56.74
CA ILE A 2 -37.29 -44.12 -56.19
C ILE A 2 -36.91 -42.99 -55.22
N CYS A 3 -37.49 -41.81 -55.50
CA CYS A 3 -38.04 -40.78 -54.60
C CYS A 3 -37.17 -40.17 -53.48
N ARG A 4 -37.02 -38.83 -53.31
CA ARG A 4 -37.88 -37.62 -53.46
C ARG A 4 -38.01 -36.93 -52.09
N LYS A 5 -38.01 -35.58 -52.15
CA LYS A 5 -38.75 -34.59 -51.31
C LYS A 5 -38.17 -34.31 -49.91
N GLN A 6 -38.20 -33.08 -49.37
CA GLN A 6 -38.93 -31.85 -49.73
C GLN A 6 -38.30 -30.62 -49.03
N ASN A 7 -38.14 -29.51 -49.78
CA ASN A 7 -38.56 -28.12 -49.50
C ASN A 7 -38.48 -27.54 -48.06
N VAL A 8 -38.11 -26.28 -47.80
CA VAL A 8 -38.60 -25.02 -48.39
C VAL A 8 -37.57 -23.88 -48.21
N ALA A 9 -37.57 -23.01 -49.23
CA ALA A 9 -36.91 -21.72 -49.45
C ALA A 9 -36.82 -20.70 -48.30
N VAL A 10 -35.80 -19.82 -48.38
CA VAL A 10 -36.00 -18.36 -48.54
C VAL A 10 -34.96 -17.81 -49.53
N LYS A 11 -35.40 -16.81 -50.29
CA LYS A 11 -34.94 -16.29 -51.57
C LYS A 11 -34.26 -14.91 -51.39
N LEU A 12 -33.35 -14.58 -52.33
CA LEU A 12 -33.10 -13.25 -52.94
C LEU A 12 -32.33 -12.21 -52.08
N ASN A 13 -31.41 -11.36 -52.59
CA ASN A 13 -31.16 -10.86 -53.95
C ASN A 13 -29.76 -10.19 -54.08
N LYS A 14 -29.08 -10.45 -55.21
CA LYS A 14 -28.42 -9.49 -56.18
C LYS A 14 -27.22 -8.63 -55.75
N PHE A 15 -26.01 -8.88 -56.30
CA PHE A 15 -25.36 -8.29 -57.52
C PHE A 15 -24.41 -7.11 -57.16
N LYS A 16 -23.27 -6.79 -57.80
CA LYS A 16 -22.55 -7.23 -59.01
C LYS A 16 -21.09 -6.67 -58.98
N ILE A 17 -20.14 -7.52 -59.35
CA ILE A 17 -18.92 -7.38 -60.21
C ILE A 17 -18.45 -5.96 -60.63
N SER A 18 -17.15 -5.66 -60.46
CA SER A 18 -16.23 -5.31 -61.58
C SER A 18 -14.74 -5.25 -61.19
N GLU A 19 -13.94 -5.88 -62.06
CA GLU A 19 -12.48 -5.95 -62.24
C GLU A 19 -11.85 -4.58 -62.54
N MET A 20 -10.54 -4.29 -62.65
CA MET A 20 -9.22 -4.90 -62.41
C MET A 20 -8.23 -3.72 -62.54
N GLY A 21 -7.13 -3.69 -61.79
CA GLY A 21 -6.13 -2.61 -61.89
C GLY A 21 -4.73 -2.97 -61.41
N LYS A 22 -4.03 -3.78 -62.22
CA LYS A 22 -2.57 -3.89 -62.44
C LYS A 22 -1.57 -3.98 -61.25
N SER A 23 -0.86 -5.11 -61.28
CA SER A 23 0.27 -5.58 -60.46
C SER A 23 1.59 -4.79 -60.65
N LYS A 24 2.35 -4.60 -59.57
CA LYS A 24 3.81 -4.86 -59.52
C LYS A 24 4.21 -5.45 -58.17
N ARG A 25 4.65 -6.71 -58.20
CA ARG A 25 5.18 -7.49 -57.07
C ARG A 25 6.61 -7.06 -56.72
N HIS A 26 6.91 -6.98 -55.42
CA HIS A 26 8.22 -7.29 -54.86
C HIS A 26 8.02 -8.29 -53.72
N ARG A 27 8.63 -9.47 -53.85
CA ARG A 27 8.62 -10.59 -52.90
C ARG A 27 9.76 -10.36 -51.90
N LYS A 28 9.49 -10.29 -50.59
CA LYS A 28 10.49 -10.58 -49.54
C LYS A 28 9.83 -11.22 -48.31
N VAL A 29 10.05 -12.54 -48.20
CA VAL A 29 10.30 -13.37 -47.01
C VAL A 29 9.66 -12.94 -45.68
N LYS A 30 8.67 -13.71 -45.21
CA LYS A 30 8.23 -13.72 -43.81
C LYS A 30 9.27 -14.46 -42.97
N PHE A 31 10.05 -13.74 -42.17
CA PHE A 31 10.76 -14.32 -41.03
C PHE A 31 9.74 -14.66 -39.94
N GLY A 32 9.73 -15.92 -39.50
CA GLY A 32 8.93 -16.38 -38.38
C GLY A 32 9.34 -15.65 -37.10
N LYS A 33 8.40 -14.96 -36.47
CA LYS A 33 8.55 -14.49 -35.09
C LYS A 33 8.49 -15.71 -34.18
N ARG A 34 9.59 -16.03 -33.51
CA ARG A 34 9.58 -16.81 -32.26
C ARG A 34 8.76 -16.00 -31.25
N ASN A 35 7.62 -16.53 -30.84
CA ASN A 35 6.89 -16.03 -29.68
C ASN A 35 7.73 -16.35 -28.44
N ASN A 36 7.90 -15.34 -27.58
CA ASN A 36 8.43 -15.53 -26.24
C ASN A 36 7.31 -16.10 -25.36
N ASP A 37 7.48 -17.33 -24.90
CA ASP A 37 6.54 -18.08 -24.05
C ASP A 37 6.54 -17.63 -22.58
N LEU A 38 6.49 -16.31 -22.33
CA LEU A 38 6.34 -15.75 -20.97
C LEU A 38 4.98 -15.05 -20.74
N ASP A 39 4.21 -14.81 -21.80
CA ASP A 39 2.83 -14.29 -21.70
C ASP A 39 1.76 -15.39 -21.52
N ALA A 40 2.17 -16.67 -21.45
CA ALA A 40 1.27 -17.82 -21.41
C ALA A 40 0.73 -18.19 -20.01
N PHE A 41 1.27 -17.63 -18.92
CA PHE A 41 0.78 -17.89 -17.55
C PHE A 41 -0.15 -16.79 -17.00
N GLY A 42 -0.46 -15.75 -17.79
CA GLY A 42 -1.35 -14.66 -17.38
C GLY A 42 -2.73 -14.65 -18.07
N LYS A 43 -2.97 -15.54 -19.05
CA LYS A 43 -4.19 -15.58 -19.86
C LYS A 43 -4.56 -17.00 -20.33
N SER A 44 -4.64 -17.98 -19.43
CA SER A 44 -5.48 -19.16 -19.68
C SER A 44 -6.90 -18.82 -19.22
N GLY A 45 -7.86 -18.93 -20.14
CA GLY A 45 -9.19 -18.32 -20.03
C GLY A 45 -9.94 -18.58 -18.73
N MET A 46 -10.13 -17.51 -17.96
CA MET A 46 -11.36 -17.36 -17.17
C MET A 46 -12.53 -17.28 -18.16
N LYS A 47 -13.15 -18.42 -18.50
CA LYS A 47 -14.57 -18.35 -18.81
C LYS A 47 -15.22 -17.88 -17.51
N ALA A 48 -15.80 -16.69 -17.52
CA ALA A 48 -16.67 -16.26 -16.44
C ALA A 48 -17.70 -17.38 -16.25
N LEU A 49 -17.63 -18.08 -15.12
CA LEU A 49 -18.66 -19.01 -14.72
C LEU A 49 -19.99 -18.24 -14.76
N PRO A 50 -21.09 -18.88 -15.20
CA PRO A 50 -22.41 -18.27 -15.14
C PRO A 50 -22.63 -17.68 -13.75
N LYS A 51 -23.20 -16.47 -13.67
CA LYS A 51 -23.51 -15.73 -12.42
C LYS A 51 -24.40 -16.49 -11.41
N ASN A 52 -24.71 -17.76 -11.66
CA ASN A 52 -25.59 -18.62 -10.88
C ASN A 52 -24.89 -19.72 -10.07
N ASP A 53 -23.55 -19.87 -10.11
CA ASP A 53 -22.86 -20.76 -9.16
C ASP A 53 -22.78 -20.09 -7.78
N ARG A 54 -23.87 -20.29 -7.04
CA ARG A 54 -24.03 -19.97 -5.62
C ARG A 54 -22.88 -20.60 -4.82
N PHE A 55 -22.20 -19.76 -4.03
CA PHE A 55 -21.30 -20.07 -2.91
C PHE A 55 -20.52 -21.40 -3.00
N ILE A 56 -19.25 -21.33 -3.36
CA ILE A 56 -18.31 -22.42 -3.09
C ILE A 56 -18.21 -22.57 -1.56
N THR A 57 -18.80 -23.63 -1.02
CA THR A 57 -18.75 -23.97 0.41
C THR A 57 -17.81 -25.13 0.72
N ASP A 58 -17.36 -25.85 -0.31
CA ASP A 58 -16.50 -27.02 -0.18
C ASP A 58 -15.06 -26.60 0.15
N ARG A 59 -14.64 -26.88 1.39
CA ARG A 59 -13.31 -26.55 1.94
C ARG A 59 -12.52 -27.82 2.19
N HIS A 60 -12.35 -28.60 1.13
CA HIS A 60 -11.69 -29.89 1.16
C HIS A 60 -10.85 -30.06 -0.12
N SER A 61 -9.71 -30.72 0.01
CA SER A 61 -8.82 -31.00 -1.12
C SER A 61 -7.95 -32.22 -0.84
N SER A 62 -8.27 -33.35 -1.47
CA SER A 62 -7.51 -34.59 -1.29
C SER A 62 -6.03 -34.44 -1.69
N ARG A 63 -5.74 -33.66 -2.73
CA ARG A 63 -4.37 -33.37 -3.17
C ARG A 63 -3.57 -32.63 -2.10
N PHE A 64 -4.18 -31.61 -1.49
CA PHE A 64 -3.57 -30.86 -0.40
C PHE A 64 -3.27 -31.77 0.78
N GLU A 65 -4.26 -32.56 1.20
CA GLU A 65 -4.13 -33.47 2.34
C GLU A 65 -3.07 -34.55 2.12
N ILE A 66 -3.08 -35.21 0.96
CA ILE A 66 -2.05 -36.19 0.58
C ILE A 66 -0.66 -35.56 0.64
N PHE A 67 -0.49 -34.36 0.06
CA PHE A 67 0.79 -33.67 0.08
C PHE A 67 1.25 -33.38 1.51
N TYR A 68 0.46 -32.66 2.31
CA TYR A 68 0.88 -32.25 3.66
C TYR A 68 1.04 -33.42 4.63
N ARG A 69 0.21 -34.48 4.53
CA ARG A 69 0.41 -35.73 5.29
C ARG A 69 1.71 -36.42 4.88
N THR A 70 1.99 -36.50 3.57
CA THR A 70 3.22 -37.14 3.07
C THR A 70 4.47 -36.42 3.55
N GLN A 71 4.42 -35.08 3.66
CA GLN A 71 5.52 -34.29 4.21
C GLN A 71 5.79 -34.57 5.69
N GLY A 72 4.77 -34.91 6.48
CA GLY A 72 4.90 -35.12 7.93
C GLY A 72 5.22 -33.84 8.71
N PHE A 73 4.88 -32.66 8.17
CA PHE A 73 5.16 -31.37 8.80
C PHE A 73 4.23 -31.05 9.98
N ILE A 74 3.04 -31.64 9.99
CA ILE A 74 2.04 -31.49 11.04
C ILE A 74 1.99 -32.84 11.78
N PRO A 75 2.12 -32.88 13.11
CA PRO A 75 1.94 -34.11 13.88
C PRO A 75 0.56 -34.73 13.63
N GLU A 76 0.48 -36.06 13.60
CA GLU A 76 -0.78 -36.76 13.26
C GLU A 76 -1.89 -36.44 14.27
N GLU A 77 -1.54 -36.23 15.54
CA GLU A 77 -2.46 -35.81 16.61
C GLU A 77 -3.03 -34.40 16.42
N GLU A 78 -2.33 -33.52 15.68
CA GLU A 78 -2.76 -32.15 15.40
C GLU A 78 -3.49 -32.03 14.05
N TRP A 79 -3.44 -33.06 13.21
CA TRP A 79 -3.90 -33.02 11.82
C TRP A 79 -5.37 -32.58 11.69
N GLU A 80 -6.26 -33.19 12.46
CA GLU A 80 -7.70 -32.85 12.44
C GLU A 80 -7.95 -31.41 12.88
N LEU A 81 -7.18 -30.92 13.86
CA LEU A 81 -7.27 -29.54 14.32
C LEU A 81 -6.76 -28.56 13.27
N PHE A 82 -5.66 -28.89 12.58
CA PHE A 82 -5.10 -28.14 11.47
C PHE A 82 -6.10 -27.99 10.31
N LEU A 83 -6.70 -29.11 9.86
CA LEU A 83 -7.71 -29.08 8.81
C LEU A 83 -8.96 -28.30 9.24
N LYS A 84 -9.45 -28.49 10.46
CA LYS A 84 -10.60 -27.75 10.99
C LYS A 84 -10.36 -26.24 10.97
N HIS A 85 -9.17 -25.77 11.32
CA HIS A 85 -8.84 -24.34 11.27
C HIS A 85 -8.68 -23.82 9.84
N LEU A 86 -8.06 -24.59 8.95
CA LEU A 86 -7.99 -24.23 7.53
C LEU A 86 -9.37 -24.14 6.88
N ALA A 87 -10.29 -25.02 7.28
CA ALA A 87 -11.66 -25.02 6.81
C ALA A 87 -12.55 -23.97 7.52
N SER A 88 -12.07 -23.22 8.51
CA SER A 88 -12.87 -22.17 9.17
C SER A 88 -12.52 -20.77 8.69
N ASP A 89 -13.47 -19.84 8.77
CA ASP A 89 -13.20 -18.44 8.46
C ASP A 89 -12.22 -17.83 9.47
N LEU A 90 -11.42 -16.87 8.99
CA LEU A 90 -10.49 -16.14 9.86
C LEU A 90 -11.23 -15.18 10.81
N PRO A 91 -10.78 -15.09 12.07
CA PRO A 91 -11.16 -13.98 12.92
C PRO A 91 -10.68 -12.65 12.33
N GLN A 92 -11.37 -11.56 12.67
CA GLN A 92 -11.00 -10.24 12.20
C GLN A 92 -9.94 -9.62 13.11
N SER A 93 -8.78 -9.27 12.54
CA SER A 93 -7.69 -8.61 13.24
C SER A 93 -7.45 -7.18 12.75
N PHE A 94 -6.92 -6.34 13.64
CA PHE A 94 -6.54 -4.96 13.37
C PHE A 94 -5.53 -4.45 14.41
N ARG A 95 -4.91 -3.30 14.12
CA ARG A 95 -3.94 -2.64 14.99
C ARG A 95 -4.10 -1.13 14.95
N PHE A 96 -3.86 -0.47 16.08
CA PHE A 96 -3.77 0.98 16.16
C PHE A 96 -2.38 1.46 15.74
N VAL A 97 -2.31 2.69 15.23
CA VAL A 97 -1.04 3.34 14.87
C VAL A 97 -0.43 3.98 16.12
N GLU A 98 0.83 3.65 16.40
CA GLU A 98 1.52 3.97 17.67
C GLU A 98 1.89 5.46 17.84
N ASN A 99 2.03 6.21 16.74
CA ASN A 99 2.71 7.52 16.72
C ASN A 99 1.79 8.71 16.38
N SER A 100 0.53 8.65 16.81
CA SER A 100 -0.38 9.79 16.77
C SER A 100 -1.11 9.98 18.10
N LYS A 101 -1.25 11.25 18.51
CA LYS A 101 -2.05 11.61 19.68
C LYS A 101 -3.51 11.18 19.48
N GLU A 102 -4.04 11.33 18.26
CA GLU A 102 -5.38 10.83 17.95
C GLU A 102 -5.47 9.30 18.09
N GLY A 103 -4.43 8.54 17.69
CA GLY A 103 -4.37 7.09 17.82
C GLY A 103 -4.39 6.61 19.26
N THR A 104 -3.69 7.32 20.15
CA THR A 104 -3.71 7.02 21.60
C THR A 104 -5.11 7.26 22.18
N VAL A 105 -5.76 8.36 21.82
CA VAL A 105 -7.14 8.66 22.27
C VAL A 105 -8.13 7.64 21.72
N ALA A 106 -8.02 7.28 20.43
CA ALA A 106 -8.86 6.27 19.79
C ALA A 106 -8.70 4.89 20.44
N LEU A 107 -7.46 4.51 20.79
CA LEU A 107 -7.18 3.26 21.51
C LEU A 107 -7.82 3.26 22.90
N GLN A 108 -7.68 4.34 23.66
CA GLN A 108 -8.30 4.48 24.98
C GLN A 108 -9.82 4.35 24.87
N MET A 109 -10.44 5.10 23.96
CA MET A 109 -11.88 5.03 23.71
C MET A 109 -12.30 3.62 23.31
N PHE A 110 -11.52 2.95 22.47
CA PHE A 110 -11.80 1.58 22.06
C PHE A 110 -11.80 0.61 23.25
N LYS A 111 -10.78 0.68 24.10
CA LYS A 111 -10.67 -0.15 25.31
C LYS A 111 -11.84 0.10 26.27
N GLU A 112 -12.19 1.37 26.50
CA GLU A 112 -13.28 1.74 27.41
C GLU A 112 -14.65 1.30 26.90
N LYS A 113 -14.95 1.53 25.62
CA LYS A 113 -16.32 1.37 25.07
C LYS A 113 -16.59 -0.02 24.48
N PHE A 114 -15.59 -0.71 23.94
CA PHE A 114 -15.78 -1.95 23.20
C PHE A 114 -15.14 -3.18 23.87
N LEU A 115 -13.95 -3.04 24.46
CA LEU A 115 -13.23 -4.19 25.02
C LEU A 115 -13.90 -4.76 26.28
N SER A 116 -14.45 -3.90 27.13
CA SER A 116 -15.14 -4.27 28.38
C SER A 116 -16.56 -4.83 28.16
N LYS A 117 -17.11 -4.69 26.95
CA LYS A 117 -18.52 -4.96 26.67
C LYS A 117 -18.73 -6.40 26.19
N VAL A 118 -19.49 -7.18 26.96
CA VAL A 118 -19.99 -8.48 26.50
C VAL A 118 -21.11 -8.25 25.49
N THR A 119 -20.90 -8.67 24.24
CA THR A 119 -21.91 -8.59 23.18
C THR A 119 -22.30 -10.00 22.74
N ARG A 120 -23.60 -10.25 22.59
CA ARG A 120 -24.15 -11.49 22.06
C ARG A 120 -24.81 -11.20 20.72
N CYS A 121 -24.58 -12.03 19.73
CA CYS A 121 -25.22 -11.93 18.41
C CYS A 121 -25.45 -13.33 17.84
N THR A 122 -26.45 -13.46 16.97
CA THR A 122 -26.77 -14.73 16.31
C THR A 122 -26.11 -14.79 14.94
N VAL A 123 -25.13 -15.68 14.77
CA VAL A 123 -24.40 -15.87 13.51
C VAL A 123 -24.76 -17.25 12.96
N GLU A 124 -25.32 -17.31 11.75
CA GLU A 124 -25.68 -18.59 11.09
C GLU A 124 -26.61 -19.49 11.94
N ASN A 125 -27.54 -18.86 12.69
CA ASN A 125 -28.48 -19.49 13.62
C ASN A 125 -27.85 -20.05 14.91
N GLU A 126 -26.60 -19.72 15.19
CA GLU A 126 -25.94 -20.02 16.47
C GLU A 126 -25.74 -18.75 17.30
N ASP A 127 -25.99 -18.85 18.60
CA ASP A 127 -25.72 -17.75 19.53
C ASP A 127 -24.23 -17.68 19.83
N VAL A 128 -23.59 -16.61 19.37
CA VAL A 128 -22.15 -16.38 19.53
C VAL A 128 -21.92 -15.24 20.52
N ILE A 129 -21.05 -15.49 21.48
CA ILE A 129 -20.49 -14.45 22.35
C ILE A 129 -19.32 -13.80 21.61
N VAL A 130 -19.44 -12.51 21.32
CA VAL A 130 -18.38 -11.72 20.70
C VAL A 130 -17.30 -11.47 21.74
N LYS A 131 -16.09 -11.91 21.41
CA LYS A 131 -14.88 -11.76 22.21
C LYS A 131 -13.89 -10.93 21.42
N ILE A 132 -13.54 -9.79 21.99
CA ILE A 132 -12.44 -8.96 21.54
C ILE A 132 -11.25 -9.27 22.44
N ARG A 133 -10.10 -9.60 21.86
CA ARG A 133 -8.89 -9.96 22.59
C ARG A 133 -7.72 -9.17 22.08
N GLU A 134 -6.84 -8.77 22.99
CA GLU A 134 -5.54 -8.23 22.64
C GLU A 134 -4.66 -9.34 22.05
N ILE A 135 -3.93 -9.02 20.98
CA ILE A 135 -2.93 -9.91 20.40
C ILE A 135 -1.65 -9.72 21.21
N ASN A 136 -1.47 -10.60 22.17
CA ASN A 136 -0.48 -10.50 23.24
C ASN A 136 1.00 -10.51 22.79
N TRP A 137 1.29 -11.08 21.61
CA TRP A 137 2.63 -11.03 21.03
C TRP A 137 2.89 -9.76 20.22
N TYR A 138 1.88 -8.96 19.91
CA TYR A 138 2.07 -7.69 19.23
C TYR A 138 2.53 -6.64 20.25
N PRO A 139 3.57 -5.84 19.95
CA PRO A 139 4.11 -4.87 20.91
C PRO A 139 3.08 -3.83 21.40
N ASN A 140 3.31 -3.33 22.61
CA ASN A 140 2.66 -2.14 23.18
C ASN A 140 1.12 -2.22 23.29
N GLY A 141 0.54 -3.42 23.17
CA GLY A 141 -0.90 -3.66 23.34
C GLY A 141 -1.75 -2.91 22.32
N LEU A 142 -1.25 -2.81 21.08
CA LEU A 142 -1.86 -2.04 19.98
C LEU A 142 -2.72 -2.88 19.03
N ALA A 143 -2.62 -4.21 19.06
CA ALA A 143 -3.32 -5.09 18.13
C ALA A 143 -4.38 -5.93 18.82
N PHE A 144 -5.49 -6.14 18.11
CA PHE A 144 -6.67 -6.82 18.63
C PHE A 144 -7.25 -7.78 17.58
N GLU A 145 -7.95 -8.78 18.10
CA GLU A 145 -8.69 -9.76 17.33
C GLU A 145 -10.14 -9.85 17.83
N ILE A 146 -11.07 -9.96 16.88
CA ILE A 146 -12.48 -10.26 17.13
C ILE A 146 -12.74 -11.68 16.64
N ASN A 147 -13.32 -12.51 17.48
CA ASN A 147 -13.65 -13.92 17.18
C ASN A 147 -14.82 -14.10 16.17
N LEU A 148 -14.96 -13.17 15.22
CA LEU A 148 -15.97 -13.20 14.17
C LEU A 148 -15.33 -12.92 12.82
N PRO A 149 -15.83 -13.54 11.73
CA PRO A 149 -15.39 -13.19 10.39
C PRO A 149 -15.92 -11.81 9.96
N LYS A 150 -15.17 -11.15 9.06
CA LYS A 150 -15.49 -9.82 8.51
C LYS A 150 -16.94 -9.69 8.04
N LYS A 151 -17.48 -10.73 7.38
CA LYS A 151 -18.86 -10.74 6.86
C LYS A 151 -19.91 -10.79 7.96
N ALA A 152 -19.64 -11.51 9.05
CA ALA A 152 -20.54 -11.57 10.19
C ALA A 152 -20.57 -10.22 10.92
N LEU A 153 -19.41 -9.62 11.19
CA LEU A 153 -19.34 -8.31 11.86
C LEU A 153 -20.18 -7.24 11.17
N ARG A 154 -20.19 -7.21 9.83
CA ARG A 154 -20.95 -6.24 9.03
C ARG A 154 -22.47 -6.45 9.09
N ARG A 155 -22.93 -7.69 9.28
CA ARG A 155 -24.38 -8.03 9.20
C ARG A 155 -25.11 -7.84 10.52
N GLN A 156 -24.39 -7.89 11.64
CA GLN A 156 -24.99 -7.81 12.97
C GLN A 156 -25.28 -6.37 13.37
N THR A 157 -26.54 -6.09 13.72
CA THR A 157 -26.98 -4.73 14.11
C THR A 157 -26.37 -4.31 15.44
N GLU A 158 -26.16 -5.27 16.36
CA GLU A 158 -25.54 -5.08 17.67
C GLU A 158 -24.07 -4.64 17.57
N LEU A 159 -23.41 -4.97 16.45
CA LEU A 159 -22.00 -4.68 16.20
C LEU A 159 -21.79 -3.51 15.23
N GLN A 160 -22.87 -2.88 14.75
CA GLN A 160 -22.76 -1.81 13.76
C GLN A 160 -21.95 -0.61 14.27
N SER A 161 -22.01 -0.31 15.57
CA SER A 161 -21.22 0.75 16.21
C SER A 161 -19.72 0.46 16.12
N LEU A 162 -19.31 -0.74 16.54
CA LEU A 162 -17.94 -1.23 16.44
C LEU A 162 -17.49 -1.29 14.97
N HIS A 163 -18.32 -1.81 14.07
CA HIS A 163 -18.01 -1.88 12.65
C HIS A 163 -17.75 -0.50 12.05
N ASN A 164 -18.65 0.47 12.30
CA ASN A 164 -18.52 1.84 11.82
C ASN A 164 -17.24 2.49 12.37
N PHE A 165 -16.96 2.33 13.67
CA PHE A 165 -15.73 2.80 14.29
C PHE A 165 -14.50 2.26 13.56
N LEU A 166 -14.40 0.93 13.40
CA LEU A 166 -13.26 0.31 12.70
C LEU A 166 -13.11 0.80 11.26
N VAL A 167 -14.20 1.04 10.54
CA VAL A 167 -14.15 1.53 9.15
C VAL A 167 -13.68 2.98 9.08
N VAL A 168 -14.24 3.87 9.92
CA VAL A 168 -13.88 5.29 9.97
C VAL A 168 -12.42 5.48 10.38
N GLU A 169 -12.00 4.84 11.47
CA GLU A 169 -10.61 4.93 11.95
C GLU A 169 -9.62 4.32 10.95
N THR A 170 -10.03 3.29 10.18
CA THR A 170 -9.21 2.79 9.06
C THR A 170 -9.07 3.82 7.94
N ALA A 171 -10.15 4.53 7.62
CA ALA A 171 -10.13 5.50 6.53
C ALA A 171 -9.26 6.71 6.86
N CYS A 172 -9.24 7.12 8.13
CA CYS A 172 -8.43 8.23 8.64
C CYS A 172 -6.97 7.85 8.96
N GLY A 173 -6.60 6.57 8.81
CA GLY A 173 -5.23 6.10 9.06
C GLY A 173 -4.86 5.97 10.54
N ILE A 174 -5.85 6.01 11.44
CA ILE A 174 -5.66 5.84 12.89
C ILE A 174 -5.54 4.36 13.26
N LEU A 175 -6.16 3.50 12.45
CA LEU A 175 -6.20 2.06 12.62
C LEU A 175 -5.88 1.36 11.29
N SER A 176 -5.23 0.21 11.36
CA SER A 176 -5.00 -0.66 10.20
C SER A 176 -5.69 -2.00 10.39
N ARG A 177 -6.64 -2.32 9.50
CA ARG A 177 -7.24 -3.65 9.40
C ARG A 177 -6.31 -4.56 8.61
N GLN A 178 -5.61 -5.42 9.32
CA GLN A 178 -4.55 -6.27 8.79
C GLN A 178 -4.66 -7.63 9.47
N GLU A 179 -4.40 -8.70 8.72
CA GLU A 179 -4.35 -10.04 9.30
C GLU A 179 -3.19 -10.15 10.29
N ALA A 180 -3.44 -10.78 11.43
CA ALA A 180 -2.47 -11.07 12.49
C ALA A 180 -1.11 -11.53 11.94
N VAL A 181 -1.06 -12.62 11.15
CA VAL A 181 0.21 -13.12 10.60
C VAL A 181 0.91 -12.17 9.62
N SER A 182 0.16 -11.29 8.96
CA SER A 182 0.74 -10.27 8.09
C SER A 182 1.41 -9.14 8.86
N MET A 183 1.14 -9.00 10.17
CA MET A 183 1.75 -7.97 11.02
C MET A 183 3.17 -8.32 11.46
N ILE A 184 3.56 -9.60 11.35
CA ILE A 184 4.77 -10.16 11.95
C ILE A 184 6.03 -9.77 11.17
N PRO A 185 6.11 -9.89 9.82
CA PRO A 185 7.38 -9.66 9.12
C PRO A 185 8.00 -8.27 9.37
N PRO A 186 7.25 -7.15 9.35
CA PRO A 186 7.83 -5.84 9.65
C PRO A 186 8.43 -5.71 11.06
N LEU A 187 7.90 -6.45 12.05
CA LEU A 187 8.41 -6.40 13.43
C LEU A 187 9.84 -6.94 13.56
N PHE A 188 10.27 -7.83 12.66
CA PHE A 188 11.64 -8.37 12.66
C PHE A 188 12.64 -7.51 11.88
N MET A 189 12.20 -6.41 11.27
CA MET A 189 13.07 -5.59 10.41
C MET A 189 13.84 -4.50 11.16
N ASP A 190 13.54 -4.25 12.45
CA ASP A 190 14.19 -3.20 13.26
C ASP A 190 14.35 -1.87 12.49
N ILE A 191 13.23 -1.28 12.11
CA ILE A 191 13.18 -0.05 11.32
C ILE A 191 13.53 1.16 12.18
N LYS A 192 14.33 2.08 11.64
CA LYS A 192 14.74 3.35 12.25
C LYS A 192 14.41 4.51 11.31
N SER A 193 14.19 5.71 11.84
CA SER A 193 13.74 6.89 11.08
C SER A 193 14.62 7.34 9.92
N HIS A 194 15.90 6.94 9.90
CA HIS A 194 16.85 7.28 8.85
C HIS A 194 17.03 6.18 7.79
N HIS A 195 16.39 5.01 7.97
CA HIS A 195 16.56 3.89 7.05
C HIS A 195 15.90 4.15 5.68
N SER A 196 16.61 3.73 4.64
CA SER A 196 16.09 3.50 3.30
C SER A 196 15.51 2.08 3.19
N ILE A 197 14.23 1.98 2.82
CA ILE A 197 13.46 0.74 2.90
C ILE A 197 12.85 0.43 1.53
N LEU A 198 12.98 -0.82 1.06
CA LEU A 198 12.33 -1.29 -0.16
C LEU A 198 11.36 -2.43 0.15
N ASP A 199 10.09 -2.24 -0.19
CA ASP A 199 9.07 -3.28 -0.22
C ASP A 199 8.89 -3.77 -1.66
N MET A 200 9.42 -4.96 -1.97
CA MET A 200 9.55 -5.48 -3.33
C MET A 200 8.21 -5.80 -4.00
N CYS A 201 7.22 -6.21 -3.22
CA CYS A 201 5.93 -6.75 -3.66
C CYS A 201 4.83 -6.23 -2.72
N ALA A 202 4.64 -4.92 -2.72
CA ALA A 202 3.97 -4.20 -1.64
C ALA A 202 2.45 -4.40 -1.57
N SER A 203 1.77 -4.65 -2.70
CA SER A 203 0.30 -4.62 -2.73
C SER A 203 -0.31 -5.76 -1.93
N PRO A 204 -1.36 -5.53 -1.11
CA PRO A 204 -2.23 -4.35 -1.09
C PRO A 204 -1.71 -3.12 -0.36
N GLY A 205 -0.70 -3.25 0.51
CA GLY A 205 -0.03 -2.13 1.20
C GLY A 205 -0.02 -2.19 2.73
N SER A 206 -0.61 -3.22 3.35
CA SER A 206 -0.71 -3.30 4.82
C SER A 206 0.66 -3.33 5.52
N LYS A 207 1.62 -4.09 4.97
CA LYS A 207 2.99 -4.16 5.46
C LYS A 207 3.74 -2.87 5.19
N THR A 208 3.57 -2.28 4.01
CA THR A 208 4.14 -0.97 3.65
C THR A 208 3.70 0.12 4.61
N VAL A 209 2.41 0.18 4.94
CA VAL A 209 1.85 1.11 5.93
C VAL A 209 2.50 0.90 7.29
N GLN A 210 2.65 -0.35 7.73
CA GLN A 210 3.34 -0.68 8.98
C GLN A 210 4.82 -0.22 8.96
N LEU A 211 5.53 -0.40 7.85
CA LEU A 211 6.91 0.07 7.70
C LEU A 211 7.01 1.60 7.77
N ILE A 212 6.05 2.31 7.16
CA ILE A 212 5.97 3.78 7.25
C ILE A 212 5.76 4.20 8.71
N GLU A 213 4.85 3.55 9.43
CA GLU A 213 4.60 3.89 10.83
C GLU A 213 5.83 3.69 11.72
N MET A 214 6.55 2.59 11.52
CA MET A 214 7.80 2.30 12.24
C MET A 214 8.91 3.30 11.88
N LEU A 215 8.93 3.82 10.65
CA LEU A 215 9.84 4.91 10.25
C LEU A 215 9.57 6.21 11.02
N HIS A 216 8.33 6.43 11.46
CA HIS A 216 7.90 7.60 12.23
C HIS A 216 7.93 7.37 13.76
N ALA A 217 8.57 6.29 14.24
CA ALA A 217 8.62 5.97 15.67
C ALA A 217 9.40 6.96 16.54
N ASP A 218 10.36 7.69 15.95
CA ASP A 218 11.23 8.62 16.69
C ASP A 218 10.58 10.01 16.95
N GLY A 219 9.28 10.17 16.67
CA GLY A 219 8.49 11.34 17.04
C GLY A 219 7.90 12.13 15.86
N GLU A 220 7.56 13.39 16.12
CA GLU A 220 6.83 14.27 15.18
C GLU A 220 7.70 14.88 14.05
N ALA A 221 9.02 14.76 14.15
CA ALA A 221 9.93 15.30 13.15
C ALA A 221 9.87 14.49 11.85
N LEU A 222 9.98 15.17 10.71
CA LEU A 222 10.02 14.54 9.40
C LEU A 222 11.20 13.55 9.29
N PRO A 223 10.96 12.24 9.08
CA PRO A 223 12.03 11.26 8.95
C PRO A 223 12.91 11.52 7.72
N THR A 224 14.22 11.33 7.89
CA THR A 224 15.19 11.41 6.78
C THR A 224 15.15 10.15 5.91
N GLY A 225 14.78 9.00 6.47
CA GLY A 225 14.58 7.75 5.76
C GLY A 225 13.34 7.77 4.87
N PHE A 226 13.15 6.72 4.08
CA PHE A 226 12.03 6.61 3.15
C PHE A 226 11.71 5.16 2.79
N VAL A 227 10.47 4.95 2.34
CA VAL A 227 9.97 3.65 1.85
C VAL A 227 9.71 3.73 0.35
N ILE A 228 10.28 2.80 -0.42
CA ILE A 228 9.86 2.53 -1.79
C ILE A 228 8.97 1.30 -1.79
N ALA A 229 7.73 1.46 -2.24
CA ALA A 229 6.76 0.38 -2.35
C ALA A 229 6.54 0.01 -3.81
N ASN A 230 6.97 -1.18 -4.20
CA ASN A 230 6.95 -1.66 -5.57
C ASN A 230 5.85 -2.70 -5.82
N ASP A 231 5.18 -2.61 -6.96
CA ASP A 231 4.33 -3.70 -7.45
C ASP A 231 4.36 -3.79 -8.97
N LEU A 232 4.32 -5.01 -9.53
CA LEU A 232 4.32 -5.23 -10.98
C LEU A 232 3.00 -4.79 -11.63
N ASN A 233 1.87 -4.93 -10.93
CA ASN A 233 0.56 -4.65 -11.48
C ASN A 233 0.17 -3.18 -11.25
N ASN A 234 0.00 -2.44 -12.35
CA ASN A 234 -0.31 -1.02 -12.32
C ASN A 234 -1.63 -0.69 -11.60
N LYS A 235 -2.67 -1.53 -11.70
CA LYS A 235 -3.94 -1.34 -10.97
C LYS A 235 -3.74 -1.49 -9.46
N ARG A 236 -2.93 -2.47 -9.05
CA ARG A 236 -2.55 -2.71 -7.65
C ARG A 236 -1.69 -1.58 -7.08
N CYS A 237 -0.93 -0.86 -7.92
CA CYS A 237 -0.22 0.35 -7.50
C CYS A 237 -1.16 1.48 -7.08
N TYR A 238 -2.30 1.69 -7.76
CA TYR A 238 -3.25 2.72 -7.33
C TYR A 238 -3.96 2.34 -6.01
N LEU A 239 -4.17 1.05 -5.77
CA LEU A 239 -4.59 0.54 -4.46
C LEU A 239 -3.55 0.88 -3.39
N LEU A 240 -2.26 0.63 -3.67
CA LEU A 240 -1.15 0.99 -2.79
C LEU A 240 -1.07 2.49 -2.49
N VAL A 241 -1.33 3.35 -3.49
CA VAL A 241 -1.41 4.80 -3.28
C VAL A 241 -2.49 5.15 -2.26
N HIS A 242 -3.66 4.54 -2.38
CA HIS A 242 -4.75 4.78 -1.45
C HIS A 242 -4.43 4.25 -0.05
N GLN A 243 -3.88 3.04 0.07
CA GLN A 243 -3.57 2.45 1.37
C GLN A 243 -2.39 3.14 2.07
N SER A 244 -1.30 3.40 1.34
CA SER A 244 -0.05 3.88 1.91
C SER A 244 -0.02 5.40 1.99
N LEU A 245 -0.15 6.12 0.87
CA LEU A 245 0.06 7.57 0.84
C LEU A 245 -1.12 8.37 1.40
N ARG A 246 -2.36 7.93 1.15
CA ARG A 246 -3.54 8.67 1.61
C ARG A 246 -3.91 8.42 3.06
N ARG A 247 -3.65 7.22 3.59
CA ARG A 247 -3.99 6.89 4.98
C ARG A 247 -2.86 7.19 5.96
N SER A 248 -1.60 6.89 5.63
CA SER A 248 -0.49 7.14 6.58
C SER A 248 -0.12 8.63 6.70
N SER A 249 -0.61 9.48 5.79
CA SER A 249 -0.27 10.90 5.70
C SER A 249 1.23 11.18 5.81
N SER A 250 2.06 10.29 5.24
CA SER A 250 3.52 10.36 5.32
C SER A 250 4.12 10.89 4.01
N PRO A 251 5.01 11.90 4.08
CA PRO A 251 5.78 12.38 2.93
C PRO A 251 6.97 11.48 2.58
N CYS A 252 7.22 10.41 3.34
CA CYS A 252 8.42 9.55 3.23
C CYS A 252 8.16 8.26 2.41
N CYS A 253 7.21 8.26 1.48
CA CYS A 253 6.91 7.07 0.67
C CYS A 253 6.79 7.38 -0.84
N VAL A 254 7.28 6.45 -1.65
CA VAL A 254 7.20 6.45 -3.12
C VAL A 254 6.65 5.12 -3.61
N ILE A 255 5.68 5.17 -4.52
CA ILE A 255 5.10 3.99 -5.17
C ILE A 255 5.72 3.80 -6.55
N THR A 256 6.30 2.63 -6.82
CA THR A 256 6.91 2.29 -8.10
C THR A 256 6.20 1.11 -8.76
N ASN A 257 6.27 1.05 -10.09
CA ASN A 257 5.67 -0.01 -10.88
C ASN A 257 6.73 -0.71 -11.74
N CYS A 258 7.37 -1.75 -11.19
CA CYS A 258 8.45 -2.49 -11.84
C CYS A 258 8.38 -3.99 -11.49
N ASP A 259 8.99 -4.83 -12.34
CA ASP A 259 9.24 -6.24 -12.01
C ASP A 259 10.30 -6.32 -10.90
N ALA A 260 9.92 -6.87 -9.75
CA ALA A 260 10.78 -6.99 -8.58
C ALA A 260 12.03 -7.85 -8.85
N SER A 261 11.93 -8.84 -9.74
CA SER A 261 13.06 -9.71 -10.10
C SER A 261 14.15 -8.96 -10.90
N GLN A 262 13.80 -7.79 -11.44
CA GLN A 262 14.68 -6.91 -12.21
C GLN A 262 14.64 -5.46 -11.73
N PHE A 263 14.26 -5.23 -10.47
CA PHE A 263 14.15 -3.89 -9.91
C PHE A 263 15.48 -3.15 -10.11
N PRO A 264 15.56 -1.99 -10.78
CA PRO A 264 16.85 -1.44 -11.22
C PRO A 264 17.69 -0.89 -10.05
N ASP A 265 18.97 -0.62 -10.31
CA ASP A 265 19.83 0.08 -9.34
C ASP A 265 19.30 1.50 -9.14
N VAL A 266 19.27 1.95 -7.89
CA VAL A 266 18.84 3.29 -7.50
C VAL A 266 20.06 4.17 -7.29
N PHE A 267 20.01 5.42 -7.75
CA PHE A 267 21.10 6.37 -7.65
C PHE A 267 20.72 7.55 -6.77
N MET A 268 21.59 7.88 -5.81
CA MET A 268 21.39 8.92 -4.81
C MET A 268 22.68 9.73 -4.65
N PRO A 269 22.60 11.04 -4.35
CA PRO A 269 23.79 11.81 -4.01
C PRO A 269 24.35 11.32 -2.66
N ASP A 270 25.66 11.17 -2.58
CA ASP A 270 26.36 10.94 -1.32
C ASP A 270 26.48 12.25 -0.50
N LYS A 271 27.16 12.18 0.65
CA LYS A 271 27.39 13.35 1.52
C LYS A 271 28.16 14.49 0.84
N PHE A 272 28.84 14.22 -0.27
CA PHE A 272 29.60 15.19 -1.06
C PHE A 272 28.88 15.60 -2.35
N GLY A 273 27.63 15.14 -2.55
CA GLY A 273 26.82 15.43 -3.73
C GLY A 273 27.15 14.57 -4.95
N LYS A 274 28.08 13.62 -4.85
CA LYS A 274 28.41 12.70 -5.96
C LYS A 274 27.32 11.65 -6.08
N LEU A 275 26.84 11.43 -7.30
CA LEU A 275 25.82 10.41 -7.56
C LEU A 275 26.43 9.01 -7.41
N THR A 276 25.88 8.21 -6.49
CA THR A 276 26.32 6.84 -6.19
C THR A 276 25.14 5.88 -6.18
N LYS A 277 25.42 4.58 -6.30
CA LYS A 277 24.38 3.54 -6.18
C LYS A 277 23.94 3.43 -4.72
N LEU A 278 22.66 3.66 -4.47
CA LEU A 278 22.03 3.42 -3.18
C LEU A 278 21.99 1.91 -2.91
N LYS A 279 22.38 1.54 -1.70
CA LYS A 279 22.03 0.25 -1.11
C LYS A 279 21.03 0.48 0.02
N PHE A 280 19.95 -0.29 0.04
CA PHE A 280 18.88 -0.13 1.01
C PHE A 280 19.29 -0.69 2.38
N ASP A 281 18.91 -0.01 3.45
CA ASP A 281 19.16 -0.49 4.81
C ASP A 281 18.31 -1.71 5.15
N ARG A 282 17.08 -1.76 4.62
CA ARG A 282 16.11 -2.83 4.86
C ARG A 282 15.31 -3.15 3.60
N ILE A 283 15.06 -4.43 3.36
CA ILE A 283 14.24 -4.89 2.23
C ILE A 283 13.23 -5.92 2.73
N LEU A 284 11.96 -5.70 2.40
CA LEU A 284 10.88 -6.65 2.61
C LEU A 284 10.59 -7.39 1.30
N CYS A 285 10.68 -8.72 1.35
CA CYS A 285 10.38 -9.60 0.22
C CYS A 285 9.14 -10.46 0.51
N ASP A 286 7.94 -9.86 0.41
CA ASP A 286 6.66 -10.59 0.45
C ASP A 286 6.35 -11.20 -0.93
N VAL A 287 7.12 -12.21 -1.31
CA VAL A 287 7.14 -12.74 -2.68
C VAL A 287 5.82 -13.42 -3.07
N PRO A 288 5.39 -13.34 -4.34
CA PRO A 288 4.26 -14.12 -4.84
C PRO A 288 4.45 -15.62 -4.57
N CYS A 289 3.46 -16.27 -3.98
CA CYS A 289 3.52 -17.68 -3.58
C CYS A 289 2.23 -18.43 -3.93
N SER A 290 2.25 -19.75 -3.77
CA SER A 290 1.06 -20.61 -3.95
C SER A 290 -0.09 -20.25 -3.02
N SER A 291 0.19 -19.47 -1.97
CA SER A 291 -0.79 -18.88 -1.07
C SER A 291 -1.57 -19.91 -0.24
N ASP A 292 -1.00 -21.08 0.03
CA ASP A 292 -1.56 -22.16 0.87
C ASP A 292 -2.04 -21.64 2.23
N GLY A 293 -1.26 -20.75 2.87
CA GLY A 293 -1.63 -20.12 4.13
C GLY A 293 -2.87 -19.21 4.08
N THR A 294 -3.44 -18.99 2.89
CA THR A 294 -4.61 -18.13 2.65
C THR A 294 -5.88 -18.92 2.28
N LEU A 295 -5.87 -20.26 2.36
CA LEU A 295 -7.02 -21.13 2.08
C LEU A 295 -8.30 -20.73 2.84
N ARG A 296 -8.15 -20.17 4.05
CA ARG A 296 -9.25 -19.62 4.88
C ARG A 296 -9.94 -18.39 4.26
N LYS A 297 -9.26 -17.65 3.38
CA LYS A 297 -9.77 -16.45 2.69
C LYS A 297 -10.17 -16.73 1.25
N ASN A 298 -9.35 -17.50 0.54
CA ASN A 298 -9.53 -17.74 -0.88
C ASN A 298 -10.05 -19.17 -1.10
N LEU A 299 -11.39 -19.30 -1.06
CA LEU A 299 -12.07 -20.58 -1.15
C LEU A 299 -11.81 -21.32 -2.49
N ASN A 300 -11.48 -20.59 -3.56
CA ASN A 300 -11.15 -21.20 -4.84
C ASN A 300 -9.86 -22.03 -4.78
N LEU A 301 -8.94 -21.67 -3.89
CA LEU A 301 -7.68 -22.41 -3.73
C LEU A 301 -7.93 -23.86 -3.31
N TRP A 302 -8.97 -24.18 -2.53
CA TRP A 302 -9.26 -25.58 -2.18
C TRP A 302 -9.43 -26.48 -3.41
N LYS A 303 -10.19 -26.00 -4.40
CA LYS A 303 -10.49 -26.76 -5.63
C LYS A 303 -9.31 -26.78 -6.60
N GLU A 304 -8.61 -25.66 -6.69
CA GLU A 304 -7.54 -25.47 -7.66
C GLU A 304 -6.17 -25.90 -7.12
N TRP A 305 -6.06 -26.24 -5.82
CA TRP A 305 -4.78 -26.53 -5.18
C TRP A 305 -4.02 -27.64 -5.90
N HIS A 306 -2.76 -27.36 -6.19
CA HIS A 306 -1.89 -28.30 -6.90
C HIS A 306 -0.41 -27.93 -6.72
N VAL A 307 0.45 -28.91 -6.42
CA VAL A 307 1.90 -28.69 -6.14
C VAL A 307 2.65 -27.95 -7.26
N ASN A 308 2.34 -28.24 -8.53
CA ASN A 308 2.91 -27.54 -9.69
C ASN A 308 2.77 -26.01 -9.64
N GLN A 309 1.76 -25.45 -8.97
CA GLN A 309 1.63 -24.00 -8.80
C GLN A 309 2.77 -23.44 -7.95
N ALA A 310 3.18 -24.16 -6.90
CA ALA A 310 4.31 -23.77 -6.07
C ALA A 310 5.64 -23.87 -6.86
N TYR A 311 5.85 -24.96 -7.61
CA TYR A 311 7.06 -25.14 -8.40
C TYR A 311 7.23 -24.09 -9.49
N ALA A 312 6.14 -23.69 -10.16
CA ALA A 312 6.17 -22.64 -11.17
C ALA A 312 6.62 -21.27 -10.61
N LEU A 313 6.35 -21.01 -9.32
CA LEU A 313 6.71 -19.76 -8.65
C LEU A 313 8.11 -19.77 -8.05
N HIS A 314 8.66 -20.93 -7.70
CA HIS A 314 9.95 -21.05 -7.02
C HIS A 314 11.08 -20.28 -7.73
N ARG A 315 11.20 -20.42 -9.05
CA ARG A 315 12.24 -19.70 -9.83
C ARG A 315 12.07 -18.18 -9.76
N LEU A 316 10.83 -17.69 -9.76
CA LEU A 316 10.54 -16.26 -9.63
C LEU A 316 10.87 -15.76 -8.22
N GLN A 317 10.43 -16.48 -7.19
CA GLN A 317 10.71 -16.15 -5.78
C GLN A 317 12.21 -16.02 -5.54
N ARG A 318 12.99 -17.01 -6.02
CA ARG A 318 14.44 -17.01 -5.93
C ARG A 318 15.06 -15.78 -6.58
N LYS A 319 14.65 -15.43 -7.81
CA LYS A 319 15.14 -14.23 -8.51
C LYS A 319 14.82 -12.93 -7.79
N ILE A 320 13.62 -12.81 -7.19
CA ILE A 320 13.23 -11.62 -6.42
C ILE A 320 14.12 -11.49 -5.18
N VAL A 321 14.33 -12.58 -4.44
CA VAL A 321 15.20 -12.59 -3.25
C VAL A 321 16.65 -12.30 -3.64
N GLU A 322 17.19 -12.95 -4.66
CA GLU A 322 18.53 -12.68 -5.22
C GLU A 322 18.69 -11.19 -5.56
N ARG A 323 17.68 -10.60 -6.22
CA ARG A 323 17.72 -9.17 -6.55
C ARG A 323 17.65 -8.28 -5.31
N GLY A 324 16.82 -8.62 -4.33
CA GLY A 324 16.80 -7.93 -3.04
C GLY A 324 18.15 -7.95 -2.35
N LEU A 325 18.80 -9.10 -2.28
CA LEU A 325 20.13 -9.24 -1.68
C LEU A 325 21.20 -8.40 -2.40
N HIS A 326 21.10 -8.23 -3.73
CA HIS A 326 21.99 -7.32 -4.47
C HIS A 326 21.76 -5.84 -4.13
N LEU A 327 20.53 -5.45 -3.80
CA LEU A 327 20.13 -4.08 -3.47
C LEU A 327 20.34 -3.73 -1.99
N LEU A 328 20.50 -4.71 -1.11
CA LEU A 328 20.68 -4.52 0.34
C LEU A 328 22.10 -4.01 0.69
N ALA A 329 22.17 -3.07 1.64
CA ALA A 329 23.38 -2.50 2.22
C ALA A 329 24.29 -3.57 2.84
N THR A 330 25.60 -3.29 2.84
CA THR A 330 26.63 -4.31 2.89
C THR A 330 26.98 -4.78 4.31
N GLY A 331 27.19 -6.09 4.37
CA GLY A 331 28.27 -6.73 5.11
C GLY A 331 29.25 -7.43 4.14
N GLY A 332 28.85 -8.12 3.05
CA GLY A 332 27.58 -8.80 2.78
C GLY A 332 27.39 -10.22 2.13
N ALA A 333 27.48 -11.37 2.84
CA ALA A 333 27.20 -12.78 2.48
C ALA A 333 25.97 -13.10 3.33
N VAL A 334 25.17 -14.11 3.06
CA VAL A 334 23.87 -14.16 3.75
C VAL A 334 23.86 -15.20 4.85
N GLU A 335 23.38 -14.81 6.02
CA GLU A 335 23.09 -15.73 7.11
C GLU A 335 21.63 -15.55 7.60
N LEU A 336 21.06 -16.64 8.12
CA LEU A 336 19.79 -16.61 8.83
C LEU A 336 19.99 -16.04 10.24
N VAL A 337 19.23 -14.99 10.56
CA VAL A 337 19.23 -14.36 11.87
C VAL A 337 18.33 -15.16 12.81
N ASP A 338 18.84 -15.47 13.99
CA ASP A 338 18.02 -16.04 15.06
C ASP A 338 17.16 -14.94 15.70
N VAL A 339 15.85 -15.04 15.51
CA VAL A 339 14.84 -14.16 16.10
C VAL A 339 13.94 -14.90 17.11
N GLY A 340 14.37 -16.06 17.60
CA GLY A 340 13.61 -16.90 18.53
C GLY A 340 13.23 -16.19 19.84
N ASN A 341 14.10 -15.29 20.31
CA ASN A 341 13.86 -14.51 21.54
C ASN A 341 12.96 -13.29 21.34
N GLN A 342 12.64 -12.92 20.10
CA GLN A 342 11.74 -11.80 19.80
C GLN A 342 10.30 -12.29 19.72
N LEU A 343 9.34 -11.51 20.21
CA LEU A 343 7.91 -11.87 20.25
C LEU A 343 7.64 -13.20 21.00
N PRO A 344 8.05 -13.36 22.27
CA PRO A 344 8.04 -14.65 22.98
C PRO A 344 6.65 -15.31 23.11
N GLN A 345 5.57 -14.53 22.99
CA GLN A 345 4.19 -15.02 23.07
C GLN A 345 3.63 -15.51 21.72
N LEU A 346 4.39 -15.38 20.62
CA LEU A 346 4.01 -15.87 19.29
C LEU A 346 4.42 -17.35 19.17
N VAL A 347 3.42 -18.23 19.05
CA VAL A 347 3.60 -19.67 18.86
C VAL A 347 4.04 -19.93 17.43
N ARG A 348 5.18 -20.58 17.26
CA ARG A 348 5.81 -20.82 15.96
C ARG A 348 6.55 -22.15 15.94
N SER A 349 6.66 -22.75 14.77
CA SER A 349 7.51 -23.91 14.51
C SER A 349 8.80 -23.49 13.83
N LYS A 350 9.85 -24.29 14.01
CA LYS A 350 11.15 -24.10 13.35
C LYS A 350 11.07 -24.43 11.86
N GLY A 351 12.08 -23.99 11.11
CA GLY A 351 12.29 -24.44 9.74
C GLY A 351 12.61 -25.94 9.68
N PHE A 352 12.53 -26.50 8.48
CA PHE A 352 12.76 -27.93 8.24
C PHE A 352 14.12 -28.14 7.59
N HIS A 353 14.83 -29.22 7.98
CA HIS A 353 16.08 -29.66 7.35
C HIS A 353 15.84 -30.63 6.20
N HIS A 354 14.69 -31.33 6.22
CA HIS A 354 14.36 -32.35 5.25
C HIS A 354 12.89 -32.21 4.81
N TRP A 355 12.63 -32.48 3.54
CA TRP A 355 11.28 -32.52 2.96
C TRP A 355 11.27 -33.42 1.72
N LYS A 356 10.08 -33.88 1.33
CA LYS A 356 9.88 -34.75 0.18
C LYS A 356 9.46 -33.94 -1.03
N VAL A 357 9.92 -34.32 -2.21
CA VAL A 357 9.52 -33.69 -3.48
C VAL A 357 8.51 -34.58 -4.18
N LEU A 358 7.32 -34.05 -4.47
CA LEU A 358 6.21 -34.80 -5.09
C LEU A 358 5.83 -34.23 -6.46
N ASP A 359 5.36 -35.06 -7.37
CA ASP A 359 4.65 -34.60 -8.58
C ASP A 359 3.16 -34.32 -8.33
N ALA A 360 2.44 -34.05 -9.42
CA ALA A 360 1.01 -33.79 -9.46
C ALA A 360 0.15 -34.97 -9.02
N GLU A 361 0.66 -36.17 -9.27
CA GLU A 361 0.00 -37.44 -9.05
C GLU A 361 0.26 -37.98 -7.64
N GLY A 362 1.23 -37.40 -6.92
CA GLY A 362 1.60 -37.77 -5.55
C GLY A 362 2.78 -38.73 -5.47
N ASN A 363 3.50 -38.96 -6.58
CA ASN A 363 4.72 -39.76 -6.57
C ASN A 363 5.85 -38.98 -5.90
N VAL A 364 6.59 -39.64 -5.02
CA VAL A 364 7.70 -39.05 -4.27
C VAL A 364 9.02 -39.34 -4.98
N TYR A 365 9.89 -38.34 -5.09
CA TYR A 365 11.26 -38.47 -5.60
C TYR A 365 12.25 -38.15 -4.49
N ALA A 366 13.25 -39.02 -4.29
CA ALA A 366 14.29 -38.82 -3.29
C ALA A 366 15.43 -37.93 -3.82
N SER A 367 15.67 -37.95 -5.13
CA SER A 367 16.74 -37.18 -5.76
C SER A 367 16.33 -36.60 -7.12
N PRO A 368 17.04 -35.57 -7.62
CA PRO A 368 16.80 -35.02 -8.96
C PRO A 368 16.95 -36.05 -10.10
N ASP A 369 17.74 -37.11 -9.88
CA ASP A 369 18.02 -38.14 -10.89
C ASP A 369 16.86 -39.12 -11.07
N GLU A 370 16.01 -39.29 -10.05
CA GLU A 370 14.80 -40.13 -10.10
C GLU A 370 13.63 -39.46 -10.83
N VAL A 371 13.71 -38.15 -11.05
CA VAL A 371 12.65 -37.38 -11.71
C VAL A 371 12.59 -37.74 -13.20
N PRO A 372 11.42 -38.11 -13.76
CA PRO A 372 11.27 -38.34 -15.20
C PRO A 372 11.67 -37.11 -16.04
N ASP A 373 12.29 -37.33 -17.19
CA ASP A 373 12.83 -36.24 -18.04
C ASP A 373 11.78 -35.17 -18.41
N GLU A 374 10.52 -35.58 -18.60
CA GLU A 374 9.40 -34.68 -18.90
C GLU A 374 9.12 -33.68 -17.75
N LEU A 375 9.38 -34.11 -16.50
CA LEU A 375 9.13 -33.35 -15.28
C LEU A 375 10.34 -32.55 -14.81
N LYS A 376 11.56 -32.86 -15.27
CA LYS A 376 12.80 -32.14 -14.88
C LYS A 376 12.78 -30.63 -15.16
N SER A 377 11.94 -30.18 -16.11
CA SER A 377 11.72 -28.75 -16.36
C SER A 377 11.00 -28.02 -15.23
N LYS A 378 10.16 -28.73 -14.46
CA LYS A 378 9.37 -28.22 -13.34
C LYS A 378 10.00 -28.60 -12.00
N ILE A 379 10.42 -29.86 -11.87
CA ILE A 379 11.06 -30.41 -10.67
C ILE A 379 12.57 -30.42 -10.89
N HIS A 380 13.23 -29.37 -10.43
CA HIS A 380 14.67 -29.18 -10.62
C HIS A 380 15.44 -29.32 -9.29
N ASN A 381 16.77 -29.45 -9.36
CA ASN A 381 17.65 -29.68 -8.21
C ASN A 381 17.38 -28.73 -7.01
N GLY A 382 17.16 -27.43 -7.25
CA GLY A 382 16.89 -26.45 -6.17
C GLY A 382 15.61 -26.65 -5.35
N LEU A 383 14.77 -27.65 -5.66
CA LEU A 383 13.60 -28.02 -4.86
C LEU A 383 13.89 -29.09 -3.81
N PHE A 384 15.00 -29.82 -3.94
CA PHE A 384 15.36 -30.87 -3.00
C PHE A 384 16.05 -30.28 -1.78
N PRO A 385 15.91 -30.91 -0.59
CA PRO A 385 16.64 -30.47 0.59
C PRO A 385 18.15 -30.55 0.34
N PRO A 386 18.94 -29.59 0.85
CA PRO A 386 20.39 -29.70 0.81
C PRO A 386 20.85 -30.87 1.69
N ASP A 387 22.08 -31.33 1.48
CA ASP A 387 22.71 -32.33 2.35
C ASP A 387 22.69 -31.86 3.82
N GLU A 388 22.58 -32.80 4.75
CA GLU A 388 22.42 -32.51 6.19
C GLU A 388 23.51 -31.57 6.73
N SER A 389 24.76 -31.83 6.36
CA SER A 389 25.90 -30.97 6.76
C SER A 389 25.81 -29.53 6.23
N VAL A 390 25.11 -29.30 5.11
CA VAL A 390 24.87 -27.96 4.56
C VAL A 390 23.64 -27.35 5.25
N ALA A 391 22.57 -28.13 5.45
CA ALA A 391 21.37 -27.69 6.15
C ALA A 391 21.67 -27.17 7.57
N GLU A 392 22.54 -27.87 8.31
CA GLU A 392 23.01 -27.45 9.64
C GLU A 392 23.81 -26.14 9.59
N LYS A 393 24.74 -26.01 8.64
CA LYS A 393 25.54 -24.78 8.47
C LYS A 393 24.69 -23.57 8.08
N LEU A 394 23.60 -23.80 7.33
CA LEU A 394 22.67 -22.75 6.95
C LEU A 394 21.78 -22.31 8.11
N HIS A 395 21.68 -23.11 9.18
CA HIS A 395 20.78 -22.89 10.32
C HIS A 395 19.31 -22.77 9.89
N LEU A 396 18.81 -23.71 9.08
CA LEU A 396 17.45 -23.69 8.56
C LEU A 396 16.38 -23.67 9.67
N GLU A 397 16.70 -24.20 10.85
CA GLU A 397 15.86 -24.16 12.06
C GLU A 397 15.51 -22.73 12.52
N ARG A 398 16.29 -21.72 12.13
CA ARG A 398 16.04 -20.29 12.43
C ARG A 398 14.90 -19.70 11.60
N CYS A 399 14.46 -20.35 10.53
CA CYS A 399 13.25 -19.95 9.83
C CYS A 399 12.03 -20.18 10.73
N LEU A 400 11.02 -19.33 10.58
CA LEU A 400 9.79 -19.42 11.36
C LEU A 400 8.64 -19.92 10.48
N ARG A 401 7.87 -20.85 11.02
CA ARG A 401 6.60 -21.33 10.45
C ARG A 401 5.47 -21.04 11.41
N ILE A 402 4.39 -20.49 10.87
CA ILE A 402 3.17 -20.23 11.63
C ILE A 402 2.08 -21.06 10.99
N PHE A 403 1.51 -21.97 11.78
CA PHE A 403 0.43 -22.83 11.34
C PHE A 403 -0.92 -22.30 11.86
N PRO A 404 -2.00 -22.39 11.05
CA PRO A 404 -3.31 -21.83 11.41
C PRO A 404 -3.86 -22.28 12.75
N HIS A 405 -3.69 -23.55 13.12
CA HIS A 405 -4.29 -24.12 14.34
C HIS A 405 -3.61 -23.71 15.63
N HIS A 406 -2.37 -23.21 15.58
CA HIS A 406 -1.64 -22.81 16.78
C HIS A 406 -2.30 -21.63 17.49
N GLN A 407 -2.74 -20.62 16.73
CA GLN A 407 -3.31 -19.38 17.28
C GLN A 407 -4.53 -18.89 16.49
N ASN A 408 -5.21 -19.77 15.75
CA ASN A 408 -6.37 -19.45 14.92
C ASN A 408 -6.11 -18.36 13.86
N THR A 409 -4.92 -18.35 13.26
CA THR A 409 -4.51 -17.35 12.25
C THR A 409 -4.46 -17.92 10.83
N GLY A 410 -3.98 -17.13 9.86
CA GLY A 410 -3.49 -17.67 8.59
C GLY A 410 -2.19 -18.45 8.76
N GLY A 411 -1.69 -19.02 7.67
CA GLY A 411 -0.38 -19.66 7.61
C GLY A 411 0.70 -18.71 7.08
N PHE A 412 1.92 -18.79 7.61
CA PHE A 412 3.04 -17.94 7.17
C PHE A 412 4.40 -18.64 7.30
N PHE A 413 5.34 -18.27 6.44
CA PHE A 413 6.76 -18.64 6.52
C PHE A 413 7.60 -17.37 6.53
N ILE A 414 8.55 -17.27 7.46
CA ILE A 414 9.41 -16.09 7.61
C ILE A 414 10.86 -16.54 7.71
N ALA A 415 11.72 -15.92 6.91
CA ALA A 415 13.17 -16.01 7.02
C ALA A 415 13.73 -14.60 7.16
N VAL A 416 14.48 -14.36 8.24
CA VAL A 416 15.15 -13.09 8.49
C VAL A 416 16.61 -13.26 8.10
N LEU A 417 17.03 -12.49 7.09
CA LEU A 417 18.36 -12.62 6.50
C LEU A 417 19.19 -11.37 6.84
N ARG A 418 20.43 -11.60 7.28
CA ARG A 418 21.43 -10.53 7.46
C ARG A 418 22.56 -10.75 6.47
N LYS A 419 23.04 -9.65 5.91
CA LYS A 419 24.11 -9.62 4.91
C LYS A 419 25.45 -9.29 5.62
N VAL A 420 26.47 -10.18 5.56
CA VAL A 420 27.75 -10.20 6.32
C VAL A 420 29.16 -10.05 5.61
N GLY A 421 29.50 -10.59 4.41
CA GLY A 421 30.65 -10.30 3.46
C GLY A 421 30.34 -10.34 1.90
N GLU A 422 30.70 -9.38 1.00
CA GLU A 422 30.19 -9.33 -0.42
C GLU A 422 30.13 -10.67 -1.22
N PHE A 423 29.19 -10.80 -2.17
CA PHE A 423 29.05 -12.04 -2.96
C PHE A 423 30.24 -12.25 -3.92
N SER A 424 30.72 -13.49 -4.02
CA SER A 424 31.84 -13.84 -4.89
C SER A 424 31.57 -13.64 -6.39
N TRP A 425 30.31 -13.64 -6.82
CA TRP A 425 29.90 -13.40 -8.21
C TRP A 425 29.54 -11.95 -8.53
N SER A 426 29.51 -11.04 -7.53
CA SER A 426 29.28 -9.61 -7.80
C SER A 426 30.51 -8.89 -8.36
N THR A 427 31.68 -9.53 -8.39
CA THR A 427 32.94 -8.98 -8.91
C THR A 427 33.05 -9.01 -10.45
N GLY A 428 32.00 -9.41 -11.16
CA GLY A 428 31.96 -9.40 -12.63
C GLY A 428 31.60 -8.03 -13.20
N ASN A 429 32.60 -7.28 -13.68
CA ASN A 429 32.50 -6.02 -14.43
C ASN A 429 31.79 -4.85 -13.72
N GLU A 430 32.21 -4.51 -12.50
CA GLU A 430 32.09 -3.13 -12.02
C GLU A 430 33.15 -2.26 -12.73
N ALA A 431 32.91 -1.94 -14.00
CA ALA A 431 33.58 -0.80 -14.60
C ALA A 431 33.04 0.45 -13.89
N ASP A 432 33.94 1.20 -13.25
CA ASP A 432 33.69 2.54 -12.72
C ASP A 432 32.95 3.39 -13.76
N VAL A 433 31.63 3.49 -13.65
CA VAL A 433 30.89 4.56 -14.32
C VAL A 433 31.10 5.81 -13.49
N LEU A 434 32.29 6.39 -13.61
CA LEU A 434 32.49 7.81 -13.39
C LEU A 434 31.59 8.52 -14.40
N VAL A 435 30.40 8.94 -13.96
CA VAL A 435 29.55 9.83 -14.75
C VAL A 435 30.27 11.18 -14.80
N PRO A 436 30.81 11.63 -15.95
CA PRO A 436 31.37 12.96 -16.04
C PRO A 436 30.21 13.94 -16.02
N SER A 437 30.29 14.93 -15.14
CA SER A 437 29.36 16.05 -15.08
C SER A 437 29.29 16.73 -16.46
N GLY A 438 28.13 16.68 -17.11
CA GLY A 438 27.79 17.65 -18.15
C GLY A 438 27.89 17.26 -19.64
N GLN A 439 27.74 16.00 -20.04
CA GLN A 439 27.49 15.68 -21.47
C GLN A 439 26.36 14.68 -21.68
N ASN A 440 25.43 15.04 -22.57
CA ASN A 440 24.36 14.18 -23.10
C ASN A 440 24.97 12.97 -23.83
N LEU A 441 25.12 11.84 -23.14
CA LEU A 441 25.54 10.57 -23.74
C LEU A 441 24.30 9.72 -24.01
N LYS A 442 23.89 9.66 -25.29
CA LYS A 442 23.12 8.52 -25.80
C LYS A 442 24.07 7.31 -25.84
N SER A 443 24.04 6.48 -24.81
CA SER A 443 24.75 5.19 -24.82
C SER A 443 24.09 4.22 -25.80
N SER A 444 24.86 3.80 -26.80
CA SER A 444 24.46 2.98 -27.95
C SER A 444 24.23 1.49 -27.64
N SER A 445 23.89 1.13 -26.40
CA SER A 445 23.53 -0.24 -26.00
C SER A 445 22.35 -0.32 -25.02
N GLU A 446 21.73 0.81 -24.66
CA GLU A 446 20.43 0.83 -24.00
C GLU A 446 19.35 0.87 -25.09
N GLN A 447 18.94 -0.30 -25.58
CA GLN A 447 17.69 -0.37 -26.32
C GLN A 447 16.59 0.24 -25.45
N ASN A 448 16.08 1.40 -25.88
CA ASN A 448 14.90 2.08 -25.35
C ASN A 448 13.90 1.08 -24.78
N ARG A 449 13.98 0.80 -23.48
CA ARG A 449 12.90 0.11 -22.76
C ARG A 449 11.78 1.13 -22.64
N ARG A 450 11.00 1.29 -23.71
CA ARG A 450 9.72 1.97 -23.67
C ARG A 450 8.88 1.18 -22.67
N TYR A 451 8.64 1.75 -21.50
CA TYR A 451 7.64 1.25 -20.57
C TYR A 451 6.29 1.36 -21.28
N ASP A 452 5.73 0.23 -21.71
CA ASP A 452 4.37 0.18 -22.23
C ASP A 452 3.40 0.42 -21.07
N GLY A 453 2.71 1.56 -21.12
CA GLY A 453 1.77 1.99 -20.08
C GLY A 453 1.31 3.43 -20.27
N ILE A 454 0.29 3.82 -19.52
CA ILE A 454 -0.14 5.23 -19.44
C ILE A 454 1.08 6.05 -18.99
N LYS A 455 1.45 7.06 -19.79
CA LYS A 455 2.52 7.99 -19.46
C LYS A 455 2.05 8.81 -18.26
N GLU A 456 2.66 8.60 -17.11
CA GLU A 456 2.39 9.41 -15.92
C GLU A 456 2.86 10.85 -16.17
N ASP A 457 2.17 11.80 -15.55
CA ASP A 457 2.57 13.20 -15.60
C ASP A 457 3.94 13.39 -14.90
N PRO A 458 4.81 14.28 -15.42
CA PRO A 458 6.14 14.49 -14.88
C PRO A 458 6.12 15.13 -13.49
N PHE A 459 7.13 14.81 -12.68
CA PHE A 459 7.38 15.44 -11.39
C PHE A 459 8.08 16.79 -11.61
N VAL A 460 7.49 17.86 -11.11
CA VAL A 460 8.06 19.22 -11.17
C VAL A 460 8.28 19.70 -9.74
N PHE A 461 9.54 19.90 -9.36
CA PHE A 461 9.91 20.43 -8.05
C PHE A 461 9.81 21.95 -8.04
N LEU A 462 9.28 22.50 -6.95
CA LEU A 462 9.26 23.94 -6.70
C LEU A 462 10.60 24.35 -6.07
N ASN A 463 11.16 25.46 -6.53
CA ASN A 463 12.40 26.04 -5.99
C ASN A 463 12.12 27.46 -5.46
N ASP A 464 12.80 27.84 -4.39
CA ASP A 464 12.75 29.19 -3.81
C ASP A 464 13.55 30.22 -4.65
N ASP A 465 14.57 29.75 -5.38
CA ASP A 465 15.53 30.58 -6.13
C ASP A 465 14.97 31.31 -7.36
N ASN A 466 13.65 31.34 -7.59
CA ASN A 466 13.03 32.14 -8.64
C ASN A 466 12.99 33.66 -8.29
N ASN A 467 13.98 34.14 -7.51
CA ASN A 467 14.14 35.54 -7.10
C ASN A 467 14.46 36.49 -8.27
N GLU A 468 14.86 36.00 -9.44
CA GLU A 468 15.14 36.87 -10.60
C GLU A 468 13.88 37.54 -11.20
N LEU A 469 12.67 37.15 -10.80
CA LEU A 469 11.42 37.78 -11.27
C LEU A 469 10.87 38.85 -10.32
N ILE A 470 11.47 39.08 -9.15
CA ILE A 470 10.98 40.07 -8.17
C ILE A 470 11.03 41.50 -8.73
N GLN A 471 11.96 41.80 -9.63
CA GLN A 471 12.09 43.15 -10.21
C GLN A 471 11.00 43.50 -11.25
N TYR A 472 10.20 42.51 -11.71
CA TYR A 472 9.12 42.69 -12.69
C TYR A 472 7.70 42.53 -12.11
N GLY A 473 7.58 42.43 -10.78
CA GLY A 473 6.33 42.13 -10.05
C GLY A 473 5.16 43.11 -10.22
N GLN A 474 5.31 44.22 -10.96
CA GLN A 474 4.22 45.14 -11.26
C GLN A 474 3.54 44.93 -12.62
N LEU A 475 4.10 44.11 -13.52
CA LEU A 475 3.60 44.01 -14.92
C LEU A 475 3.00 42.65 -15.32
N LEU A 476 3.03 41.63 -14.46
CA LEU A 476 2.59 40.26 -14.81
C LEU A 476 1.36 39.76 -14.04
N PHE A 477 0.40 40.65 -13.78
CA PHE A 477 -0.94 40.24 -13.34
C PHE A 477 -1.76 39.55 -14.45
N GLN A 478 -1.23 39.41 -15.68
CA GLN A 478 -1.98 38.92 -16.83
C GLN A 478 -1.42 37.68 -17.55
N SER A 479 -0.32 37.06 -17.11
CA SER A 479 0.18 35.84 -17.79
C SER A 479 0.82 34.79 -16.88
N GLN A 480 0.09 33.70 -16.63
CA GLN A 480 0.52 32.29 -16.59
C GLN A 480 1.70 31.83 -15.71
N SER A 481 2.37 32.66 -14.90
CA SER A 481 3.57 32.26 -14.13
C SER A 481 3.46 32.41 -12.60
N CYS A 482 2.28 32.16 -12.01
CA CYS A 482 2.07 32.21 -10.55
C CYS A 482 2.97 31.23 -9.74
N PHE A 483 3.62 30.26 -10.38
CA PHE A 483 4.44 29.24 -9.70
C PHE A 483 5.80 29.74 -9.23
N ALA A 484 6.40 30.71 -9.94
CA ALA A 484 7.68 31.30 -9.56
C ALA A 484 7.62 31.96 -8.17
N PHE A 485 6.43 32.43 -7.78
CA PHE A 485 6.18 33.15 -6.53
C PHE A 485 5.39 32.33 -5.50
N PHE A 486 5.24 31.01 -5.69
CA PHE A 486 4.48 30.17 -4.76
C PHE A 486 4.99 30.34 -3.31
N PHE A 487 6.31 30.20 -3.11
CA PHE A 487 6.92 30.36 -1.80
C PHE A 487 6.67 31.75 -1.22
N HIS A 488 6.84 32.81 -2.03
CA HIS A 488 6.59 34.19 -1.62
C HIS A 488 5.15 34.40 -1.16
N PHE A 489 4.15 34.08 -1.99
CA PHE A 489 2.74 34.30 -1.66
C PHE A 489 2.27 33.45 -0.49
N VAL A 490 2.68 32.18 -0.41
CA VAL A 490 2.31 31.29 0.69
C VAL A 490 2.97 31.73 2.00
N ARG A 491 4.25 32.15 1.96
CA ARG A 491 4.93 32.74 3.12
C ARG A 491 4.22 33.99 3.61
N GLU A 492 3.90 34.93 2.72
CA GLU A 492 3.26 36.19 3.12
C GLU A 492 1.85 35.94 3.70
N TYR A 493 1.06 35.10 3.02
CA TYR A 493 -0.36 34.90 3.31
C TYR A 493 -0.62 34.05 4.55
N PHE A 494 0.13 32.96 4.74
CA PHE A 494 0.02 32.10 5.92
C PHE A 494 1.06 32.42 7.00
N GLY A 495 1.96 33.37 6.74
CA GLY A 495 3.04 33.72 7.66
C GLY A 495 3.99 32.55 7.89
N MET A 496 4.41 31.87 6.83
CA MET A 496 5.33 30.73 6.97
C MET A 496 6.72 31.21 7.39
N ASP A 497 7.33 30.53 8.35
CA ASP A 497 8.72 30.78 8.73
C ASP A 497 9.75 30.26 7.70
N ASP A 498 11.02 30.55 7.94
CA ASP A 498 12.13 30.25 7.03
C ASP A 498 12.35 28.75 6.80
N ARG A 499 11.88 27.87 7.68
CA ARG A 499 12.01 26.41 7.53
C ARG A 499 11.15 25.91 6.38
N PHE A 500 10.10 26.64 5.99
CA PHE A 500 9.27 26.31 4.84
C PHE A 500 10.07 26.26 3.54
N SER A 501 11.15 27.03 3.43
CA SER A 501 12.10 27.00 2.29
C SER A 501 12.74 25.62 2.10
N ASN A 502 12.89 24.87 3.18
CA ASN A 502 13.50 23.54 3.18
C ASN A 502 12.47 22.44 2.84
N PHE A 503 11.22 22.80 2.57
CA PHE A 503 10.22 21.81 2.14
C PHE A 503 10.47 21.42 0.69
N SER A 504 10.72 20.14 0.48
CA SER A 504 10.73 19.54 -0.85
C SER A 504 9.31 19.40 -1.39
N LEU A 505 8.86 20.43 -2.11
CA LEU A 505 7.54 20.48 -2.71
C LEU A 505 7.57 20.10 -4.19
N LEU A 506 6.61 19.28 -4.62
CA LEU A 506 6.47 18.85 -6.00
C LEU A 506 5.02 18.92 -6.50
N MET A 507 4.88 18.99 -7.82
CA MET A 507 3.63 18.88 -8.55
C MET A 507 3.74 17.79 -9.61
N ARG A 508 2.61 17.17 -9.97
CA ARG A 508 2.56 16.15 -11.02
C ARG A 508 1.95 16.66 -12.32
N GLN A 509 2.32 17.86 -12.79
CA GLN A 509 1.87 18.40 -14.08
C GLN A 509 2.90 19.41 -14.61
N LYS A 510 3.12 19.43 -15.93
CA LYS A 510 3.93 20.45 -16.61
C LYS A 510 3.15 21.74 -16.86
N GLU A 511 1.86 21.62 -17.11
CA GLU A 511 0.99 22.76 -17.45
C GLU A 511 0.11 23.19 -16.27
N VAL A 512 -0.14 24.49 -16.20
CA VAL A 512 -0.88 25.15 -15.14
C VAL A 512 -2.37 24.86 -15.28
N SER A 513 -2.83 23.70 -14.84
CA SER A 513 -4.27 23.44 -14.77
C SER A 513 -4.90 24.26 -13.62
N LYS A 514 -6.19 24.61 -13.74
CA LYS A 514 -6.95 25.26 -12.64
C LYS A 514 -7.07 24.38 -11.38
N LYS A 515 -6.64 23.10 -11.43
CA LYS A 515 -6.73 22.11 -10.36
C LYS A 515 -5.36 21.46 -10.14
N GLY A 516 -4.49 22.12 -9.38
CA GLY A 516 -3.19 21.60 -8.97
C GLY A 516 -3.21 21.07 -7.54
N ILE A 517 -2.44 20.02 -7.25
CA ILE A 517 -2.11 19.58 -5.90
C ILE A 517 -0.60 19.68 -5.74
N ILE A 518 -0.18 20.23 -4.61
CA ILE A 518 1.22 20.33 -4.21
C ILE A 518 1.47 19.25 -3.16
N TYR A 519 2.53 18.48 -3.39
CA TYR A 519 2.93 17.37 -2.55
C TYR A 519 4.22 17.72 -1.82
N LEU A 520 4.28 17.42 -0.54
CA LEU A 520 5.50 17.38 0.26
C LEU A 520 6.13 16.00 0.17
N VAL A 521 7.42 15.97 -0.14
CA VAL A 521 8.27 14.80 0.02
C VAL A 521 9.43 15.15 0.94
N ASN A 522 10.10 14.16 1.53
CA ASN A 522 11.39 14.43 2.16
C ASN A 522 12.50 14.63 1.11
N GLU A 523 13.63 15.20 1.52
CA GLU A 523 14.75 15.50 0.59
C GLU A 523 15.27 14.25 -0.13
N ASN A 524 15.36 13.11 0.57
CA ASN A 524 15.83 11.86 -0.04
C ASN A 524 14.89 11.37 -1.15
N ILE A 525 13.57 11.53 -1.01
CA ILE A 525 12.64 11.22 -2.10
C ILE A 525 12.78 12.20 -3.26
N LYS A 526 13.02 13.49 -3.00
CA LYS A 526 13.32 14.46 -4.08
C LYS A 526 14.54 14.03 -4.89
N HIS A 527 15.62 13.65 -4.21
CA HIS A 527 16.81 13.12 -4.88
C HIS A 527 16.52 11.82 -5.61
N PHE A 528 15.74 10.91 -5.03
CA PHE A 528 15.34 9.67 -5.68
C PHE A 528 14.60 9.96 -7.00
N ILE A 529 13.57 10.80 -6.98
CA ILE A 529 12.77 11.12 -8.16
C ILE A 529 13.65 11.77 -9.23
N LYS A 530 14.39 12.83 -8.90
CA LYS A 530 15.23 13.56 -9.86
C LYS A 530 16.26 12.66 -10.55
N ASN A 531 16.86 11.72 -9.82
CA ASN A 531 17.94 10.89 -10.33
C ASN A 531 17.48 9.57 -10.96
N ASN A 532 16.23 9.13 -10.73
CA ASN A 532 15.78 7.79 -11.13
C ASN A 532 14.49 7.75 -11.96
N GLU A 533 13.78 8.86 -12.17
CA GLU A 533 12.50 8.88 -12.92
C GLU A 533 12.61 8.35 -14.36
N HIS A 534 13.80 8.41 -14.97
CA HIS A 534 14.06 7.88 -16.31
C HIS A 534 14.31 6.36 -16.32
N ARG A 535 14.61 5.76 -15.16
CA ARG A 535 14.95 4.33 -14.98
C ARG A 535 13.85 3.53 -14.31
N ILE A 536 13.03 4.19 -13.50
CA ILE A 536 11.99 3.57 -12.68
C ILE A 536 10.68 4.27 -12.98
N LYS A 537 9.64 3.49 -13.27
CA LYS A 537 8.29 4.02 -13.39
C LYS A 537 7.74 4.33 -11.99
N ILE A 538 7.68 5.61 -11.67
CA ILE A 538 7.13 6.12 -10.40
C ILE A 538 5.64 6.44 -10.61
N ILE A 539 4.78 5.84 -9.81
CA ILE A 539 3.31 6.01 -9.88
C ILE A 539 2.87 7.20 -9.04
N ASN A 540 3.40 7.35 -7.82
CA ASN A 540 3.07 8.46 -6.94
C ASN A 540 4.13 8.64 -5.85
N ALA A 541 4.21 9.84 -5.27
CA ALA A 541 5.13 10.14 -4.18
C ALA A 541 4.59 11.28 -3.30
N GLY A 542 4.84 11.18 -2.00
CA GLY A 542 4.63 12.28 -1.06
C GLY A 542 3.19 12.47 -0.57
N LEU A 543 3.06 13.53 0.25
CA LEU A 543 1.88 13.92 1.00
C LEU A 543 1.26 15.19 0.43
N ARG A 544 -0.07 15.27 0.32
CA ARG A 544 -0.75 16.47 -0.17
C ARG A 544 -0.73 17.57 0.90
N THR A 545 -0.24 18.76 0.58
CA THR A 545 -0.17 19.89 1.52
C THR A 545 -1.00 21.09 1.09
N PHE A 546 -0.97 21.42 -0.20
CA PHE A 546 -1.77 22.52 -0.76
C PHE A 546 -2.50 22.08 -2.01
N SER A 547 -3.62 22.75 -2.29
CA SER A 547 -4.33 22.60 -3.56
C SER A 547 -4.65 23.96 -4.15
N ARG A 548 -4.50 24.08 -5.47
CA ARG A 548 -4.90 25.28 -6.20
C ARG A 548 -6.42 25.42 -6.19
N CYS A 549 -6.90 26.64 -5.94
CA CYS A 549 -8.27 27.10 -6.10
C CYS A 549 -8.27 28.20 -7.16
N SER A 550 -9.28 28.22 -8.04
CA SER A 550 -9.64 29.47 -8.71
C SER A 550 -10.51 30.27 -7.76
N VAL A 551 -10.02 31.40 -7.27
CA VAL A 551 -10.74 32.24 -6.30
C VAL A 551 -11.30 33.50 -6.99
N SER A 552 -12.30 34.12 -6.38
CA SER A 552 -12.76 35.47 -6.74
C SER A 552 -11.64 36.49 -6.59
N ASP A 553 -11.76 37.63 -7.29
CA ASP A 553 -10.78 38.74 -7.27
C ASP A 553 -10.48 39.29 -5.86
N SER A 554 -11.29 38.94 -4.85
CA SER A 554 -11.12 39.33 -3.44
C SER A 554 -10.00 38.60 -2.70
N VAL A 555 -9.53 37.44 -3.18
CA VAL A 555 -8.51 36.63 -2.48
C VAL A 555 -7.20 36.64 -3.27
N ARG A 556 -6.13 37.11 -2.61
CA ARG A 556 -4.82 37.33 -3.25
C ARG A 556 -4.04 36.05 -3.58
N VAL A 557 -4.44 34.89 -3.05
CA VAL A 557 -3.68 33.63 -3.16
C VAL A 557 -4.56 32.49 -3.68
N ASP A 558 -4.11 31.89 -4.78
CA ASP A 558 -4.77 30.78 -5.48
C ASP A 558 -4.60 29.42 -4.79
N PHE A 559 -4.18 29.35 -3.51
CA PHE A 559 -3.84 28.11 -2.83
C PHE A 559 -4.60 27.95 -1.52
N ARG A 560 -5.13 26.74 -1.29
CA ARG A 560 -5.75 26.34 -0.03
C ARG A 560 -4.97 25.22 0.65
N LEU A 561 -5.08 25.17 1.98
CA LEU A 561 -4.57 24.09 2.81
C LEU A 561 -5.35 22.78 2.53
N VAL A 562 -4.66 21.65 2.63
CA VAL A 562 -5.22 20.30 2.55
C VAL A 562 -5.10 19.62 3.90
N GLN A 563 -6.17 18.94 4.33
CA GLN A 563 -6.26 18.30 5.65
C GLN A 563 -5.08 17.37 5.96
N ASP A 564 -4.71 16.48 5.03
CA ASP A 564 -3.62 15.50 5.21
C ASP A 564 -2.27 16.14 5.59
N GLY A 565 -2.00 17.36 5.09
CA GLY A 565 -0.70 18.02 5.22
C GLY A 565 -0.59 18.95 6.44
N LEU A 566 -1.68 19.17 7.18
CA LEU A 566 -1.72 20.16 8.26
C LEU A 566 -0.67 19.88 9.35
N ARG A 567 -0.43 18.61 9.67
CA ARG A 567 0.58 18.18 10.66
C ARG A 567 1.95 18.80 10.41
N TYR A 568 2.36 18.91 9.13
CA TYR A 568 3.66 19.46 8.75
C TYR A 568 3.61 20.96 8.47
N VAL A 569 2.46 21.48 8.04
CA VAL A 569 2.32 22.88 7.62
C VAL A 569 2.04 23.82 8.81
N ILE A 570 1.15 23.45 9.73
CA ILE A 570 0.75 24.29 10.87
C ILE A 570 1.93 24.71 11.76
N PRO A 571 2.90 23.84 12.11
CA PRO A 571 4.04 24.24 12.93
C PRO A 571 4.93 25.33 12.32
N LEU A 572 4.74 25.65 11.03
CA LEU A 572 5.48 26.70 10.32
C LEU A 572 4.65 27.98 10.15
N MET A 573 3.35 27.94 10.41
CA MET A 573 2.44 29.06 10.18
C MET A 573 2.41 30.03 11.37
N SER A 574 2.35 31.33 11.07
CA SER A 574 2.12 32.39 12.07
C SER A 574 0.87 33.22 11.81
N LYS A 575 0.28 33.14 10.60
CA LYS A 575 -0.96 33.85 10.22
C LYS A 575 -2.04 32.85 9.84
N ARG A 576 -3.29 33.32 9.90
CA ARG A 576 -4.49 32.54 9.51
C ARG A 576 -4.64 31.22 10.26
N LEU A 577 -4.06 31.17 11.46
CA LEU A 577 -4.35 30.19 12.51
C LEU A 577 -5.41 30.81 13.42
N VAL A 578 -6.54 30.13 13.58
CA VAL A 578 -7.68 30.60 14.36
C VAL A 578 -7.90 29.62 15.49
N ASN A 579 -7.97 30.12 16.72
CA ASN A 579 -8.32 29.28 17.85
C ASN A 579 -9.83 29.10 17.88
N ILE A 580 -10.28 27.85 17.96
CA ILE A 580 -11.70 27.51 18.03
C ILE A 580 -11.97 26.70 19.30
N SER A 581 -13.08 27.01 19.96
CA SER A 581 -13.54 26.27 21.13
C SER A 581 -14.05 24.87 20.74
N LYS A 582 -14.06 23.94 21.70
CA LYS A 582 -14.58 22.57 21.49
C LYS A 582 -16.02 22.59 20.96
N ASP A 583 -16.88 23.43 21.54
CA ASP A 583 -18.30 23.49 21.22
C ASP A 583 -18.55 24.09 19.82
N GLU A 584 -17.76 25.09 19.42
CA GLU A 584 -17.86 25.65 18.07
C GLU A 584 -17.31 24.70 17.02
N LEU A 585 -16.23 23.98 17.34
CA LEU A 585 -15.71 22.94 16.48
C LEU A 585 -16.76 21.84 16.26
N LEU A 586 -17.48 21.42 17.31
CA LEU A 586 -18.60 20.49 17.21
C LEU A 586 -19.72 21.02 16.31
N LYS A 587 -20.12 22.29 16.45
CA LYS A 587 -21.11 22.93 15.57
C LYS A 587 -20.65 22.88 14.11
N LEU A 588 -19.39 23.20 13.86
CA LEU A 588 -18.78 23.23 12.53
C LEU A 588 -18.70 21.84 11.87
N ILE A 589 -18.31 20.81 12.63
CA ILE A 589 -18.20 19.44 12.11
C ILE A 589 -19.59 18.86 11.81
N LYS A 590 -20.60 19.19 12.61
CA LYS A 590 -21.98 18.72 12.43
C LYS A 590 -22.70 19.41 11.27
N SER A 591 -22.34 20.65 10.93
CA SER A 591 -23.02 21.39 9.86
C SER A 591 -22.76 20.74 8.50
N LYS A 592 -23.83 20.42 7.76
CA LYS A 592 -23.70 19.90 6.38
C LYS A 592 -23.28 20.99 5.38
N GLU A 593 -23.45 22.25 5.75
CA GLU A 593 -23.19 23.44 4.95
C GLU A 593 -22.25 24.40 5.67
N SER A 594 -21.86 25.48 4.98
CA SER A 594 -21.11 26.59 5.57
C SER A 594 -21.92 27.27 6.67
N ILE A 595 -21.29 27.55 7.81
CA ILE A 595 -21.92 28.28 8.91
C ILE A 595 -21.75 29.78 8.66
N LEU A 596 -22.80 30.57 8.90
CA LEU A 596 -22.71 32.02 8.79
C LEU A 596 -21.94 32.58 9.99
N LEU A 597 -21.07 33.57 9.76
CA LEU A 597 -20.23 34.13 10.82
C LEU A 597 -21.04 34.75 11.98
N LYS A 598 -22.26 35.21 11.70
CA LYS A 598 -23.19 35.75 12.70
C LYS A 598 -23.72 34.69 13.68
N ASP A 599 -23.64 33.41 13.32
CA ASP A 599 -24.14 32.29 14.14
C ASP A 599 -23.03 31.68 15.02
N LEU A 600 -21.82 32.26 14.99
CA LEU A 600 -20.66 31.89 15.81
C LEU A 600 -20.54 32.80 17.04
N SER A 601 -19.68 32.44 17.99
CA SER A 601 -19.38 33.34 19.12
C SER A 601 -18.78 34.66 18.65
N ASP A 602 -18.97 35.72 19.43
CA ASP A 602 -18.41 37.04 19.11
C ASP A 602 -16.88 37.01 19.03
N GLU A 603 -16.23 36.16 19.84
CA GLU A 603 -14.78 35.97 19.84
C GLU A 603 -14.31 35.34 18.52
N LEU A 604 -14.86 34.18 18.15
CA LEU A 604 -14.49 33.49 16.92
C LEU A 604 -14.85 34.33 15.69
N HIS A 605 -16.03 34.96 15.69
CA HIS A 605 -16.46 35.86 14.62
C HIS A 605 -15.46 37.02 14.43
N SER A 606 -14.99 37.62 15.52
CA SER A 606 -13.99 38.69 15.48
C SER A 606 -12.66 38.20 14.91
N GLN A 607 -12.15 37.05 15.35
CA GLN A 607 -10.92 36.44 14.81
C GLN A 607 -11.03 36.16 13.31
N LEU A 608 -12.14 35.56 12.87
CA LEU A 608 -12.38 35.22 11.47
C LEU A 608 -12.50 36.46 10.58
N LYS A 609 -13.15 37.52 11.06
CA LYS A 609 -13.23 38.80 10.35
C LYS A 609 -11.88 39.49 10.20
N GLN A 610 -11.03 39.44 11.23
CA GLN A 610 -9.69 40.02 11.20
C GLN A 610 -8.79 39.34 10.15
N ILE A 611 -8.93 38.03 9.95
CA ILE A 611 -8.15 37.27 8.97
C ILE A 611 -8.65 37.46 7.53
N GLY A 612 -9.95 37.71 7.35
CA GLY A 612 -10.57 37.94 6.04
C GLY A 612 -10.76 36.67 5.20
N GLU A 613 -11.34 36.84 4.01
CA GLU A 613 -11.70 35.75 3.09
C GLU A 613 -10.50 34.84 2.71
N GLY A 614 -10.79 33.57 2.40
CA GLY A 614 -9.84 32.59 1.88
C GLY A 614 -9.49 31.46 2.86
N SER A 615 -8.45 30.68 2.54
CA SER A 615 -8.06 29.48 3.30
C SER A 615 -7.49 29.83 4.68
N ALA A 616 -7.88 29.08 5.73
CA ALA A 616 -7.34 29.20 7.09
C ALA A 616 -7.27 27.83 7.77
N ALA A 617 -6.52 27.71 8.87
CA ALA A 617 -6.55 26.53 9.73
C ALA A 617 -7.20 26.89 11.06
N LEU A 618 -8.22 26.12 11.43
CA LEU A 618 -8.84 26.21 12.75
C LEU A 618 -8.15 25.20 13.67
N VAL A 619 -7.68 25.66 14.81
CA VAL A 619 -6.97 24.86 15.79
C VAL A 619 -7.75 24.87 17.09
N CYS A 620 -8.15 23.67 17.53
CA CYS A 620 -8.75 23.49 18.85
C CYS A 620 -7.69 22.87 19.75
N GLY A 621 -7.12 23.69 20.63
CA GLY A 621 -6.22 23.21 21.69
C GLY A 621 -5.83 24.30 22.66
N ALA A 622 -6.15 24.11 23.95
CA ALA A 622 -5.39 24.67 25.06
C ALA A 622 -5.69 23.93 26.39
N GLU A 623 -4.61 23.70 27.14
CA GLU A 623 -4.43 23.30 28.56
C GLU A 623 -5.03 21.98 29.08
N ASN A 624 -6.20 21.51 28.62
CA ASN A 624 -6.86 20.29 29.15
C ASN A 624 -7.30 19.27 28.08
N ALA A 625 -6.95 19.47 26.81
CA ALA A 625 -7.36 18.59 25.72
C ALA A 625 -6.41 17.40 25.55
N LYS A 626 -6.96 16.17 25.52
CA LYS A 626 -6.21 14.92 25.27
C LYS A 626 -5.46 14.91 23.92
N CYS A 627 -5.93 15.70 22.95
CA CYS A 627 -5.30 15.90 21.64
C CYS A 627 -5.63 17.31 21.08
N THR A 628 -4.81 17.79 20.15
CA THR A 628 -5.03 19.06 19.42
C THR A 628 -5.71 18.76 18.10
N PHE A 629 -6.85 19.37 17.82
CA PHE A 629 -7.54 19.19 16.54
C PHE A 629 -7.18 20.30 15.56
N GLN A 630 -6.91 19.91 14.32
CA GLN A 630 -6.52 20.82 13.25
C GLN A 630 -7.48 20.63 12.07
N VAL A 631 -8.11 21.71 11.62
CA VAL A 631 -9.10 21.66 10.53
C VAL A 631 -8.76 22.67 9.46
N ALA A 632 -8.55 22.20 8.24
CA ALA A 632 -8.44 23.07 7.07
C ALA A 632 -9.83 23.63 6.76
N SER A 633 -9.95 24.95 6.65
CA SER A 633 -11.22 25.63 6.45
C SER A 633 -11.14 26.72 5.38
N TRP A 634 -12.28 27.04 4.80
CA TRP A 634 -12.47 28.16 3.88
C TRP A 634 -13.34 29.23 4.51
N LEU A 635 -12.85 30.46 4.49
CA LEU A 635 -13.57 31.65 4.93
C LEU A 635 -14.16 32.36 3.71
N GLY A 636 -15.48 32.37 3.61
CA GLY A 636 -16.21 33.25 2.69
C GLY A 636 -16.48 34.60 3.34
N ARG A 637 -17.10 35.51 2.58
CA ARG A 637 -17.43 36.87 3.04
C ARG A 637 -18.21 36.91 4.35
N CYS A 638 -19.17 35.99 4.49
CA CYS A 638 -20.08 35.92 5.63
C CYS A 638 -20.19 34.50 6.20
N SER A 639 -19.30 33.58 5.81
CA SER A 639 -19.41 32.18 6.21
C SER A 639 -18.06 31.48 6.38
N VAL A 640 -18.06 30.36 7.10
CA VAL A 640 -16.92 29.45 7.25
C VAL A 640 -17.35 28.02 6.93
N ALA A 641 -16.51 27.28 6.20
CA ALA A 641 -16.75 25.89 5.84
C ALA A 641 -15.50 25.03 6.11
N PRO A 642 -15.63 23.90 6.84
CA PRO A 642 -14.52 22.98 7.02
C PRO A 642 -14.32 22.13 5.75
N HIS A 643 -13.07 21.97 5.32
CA HIS A 643 -12.68 21.10 4.22
C HIS A 643 -12.37 19.67 4.71
N LEU A 644 -13.35 19.08 5.39
CA LEU A 644 -13.28 17.71 5.88
C LEU A 644 -14.20 16.82 5.06
N ASP A 645 -13.70 15.65 4.68
CA ASP A 645 -14.54 14.57 4.17
C ASP A 645 -15.37 13.94 5.30
N LYS A 646 -16.24 13.02 4.90
CA LYS A 646 -17.21 12.39 5.79
C LYS A 646 -16.51 11.57 6.89
N GLU A 647 -15.43 10.90 6.53
CA GLU A 647 -14.64 10.05 7.39
C GLU A 647 -13.91 10.88 8.46
N ASN A 648 -13.22 11.96 8.08
CA ASN A 648 -12.56 12.86 9.04
C ASN A 648 -13.57 13.55 9.97
N ARG A 649 -14.75 13.93 9.45
CA ARG A 649 -15.84 14.46 10.29
C ARG A 649 -16.28 13.45 11.35
N ALA A 650 -16.51 12.19 10.95
CA ALA A 650 -16.90 11.13 11.88
C ALA A 650 -15.79 10.82 12.89
N HIS A 651 -14.52 10.79 12.47
CA HIS A 651 -13.36 10.62 13.35
C HIS A 651 -13.30 11.71 14.41
N PHE A 652 -13.40 13.00 14.03
CA PHE A 652 -13.40 14.08 15.02
C PHE A 652 -14.58 14.02 15.98
N LEU A 653 -15.78 13.60 15.52
CA LEU A 653 -16.92 13.39 16.42
C LEU A 653 -16.65 12.26 17.43
N PHE A 654 -15.99 11.17 17.02
CA PHE A 654 -15.52 10.15 17.96
C PHE A 654 -14.55 10.72 18.99
N MET A 655 -13.54 11.46 18.55
CA MET A 655 -12.52 12.03 19.45
C MET A 655 -13.09 13.09 20.41
N LEU A 656 -14.20 13.74 20.03
CA LEU A 656 -14.90 14.72 20.86
C LEU A 656 -15.97 14.10 21.79
N ASP A 657 -16.09 12.76 21.79
CA ASP A 657 -17.06 11.93 22.54
C ASP A 657 -18.54 12.15 22.14
N ASP A 658 -18.80 12.56 20.90
CA ASP A 658 -20.15 12.64 20.32
C ASP A 658 -20.42 11.44 19.40
N LEU A 659 -20.57 10.28 20.03
CA LEU A 659 -20.70 9.00 19.33
C LEU A 659 -21.95 8.94 18.45
N GLN A 660 -23.08 9.49 18.91
CA GLN A 660 -24.33 9.45 18.18
C GLN A 660 -24.21 10.24 16.87
N ALA A 661 -23.68 11.48 16.94
CA ALA A 661 -23.43 12.27 15.74
C ALA A 661 -22.42 11.60 14.80
N ALA A 662 -21.37 10.96 15.34
CA ALA A 662 -20.40 10.21 14.53
C ALA A 662 -21.07 9.08 13.74
N TYR A 663 -21.92 8.30 14.40
CA TYR A 663 -22.65 7.21 13.75
C TYR A 663 -23.66 7.72 12.73
N ASP A 664 -24.38 8.81 13.01
CA ASP A 664 -25.35 9.39 12.09
C ASP A 664 -24.66 10.01 10.86
N MET A 665 -23.52 10.67 11.06
CA MET A 665 -22.66 11.16 9.98
C MET A 665 -22.29 10.02 9.05
N TYR A 666 -21.92 8.85 9.60
CA TYR A 666 -21.55 7.69 8.80
C TYR A 666 -22.76 6.95 8.18
N LYS A 667 -23.91 6.87 8.88
CA LYS A 667 -25.13 6.20 8.41
C LYS A 667 -25.94 6.99 7.37
N GLY A 668 -25.77 8.32 7.29
CA GLY A 668 -26.65 9.24 6.56
C GLY A 668 -26.75 9.12 5.04
N ASN A 669 -26.23 8.08 4.39
CA ASN A 669 -26.52 7.76 2.99
C ASN A 669 -26.87 6.27 2.91
N GLY A 670 -28.03 5.97 2.34
CA GLY A 670 -28.53 4.61 2.17
C GLY A 670 -27.49 3.65 1.61
N THR A 671 -27.69 2.37 1.91
CA THR A 671 -26.91 1.18 1.57
C THR A 671 -26.74 0.91 0.06
N GLY A 672 -26.51 1.95 -0.75
CA GLY A 672 -26.40 1.87 -2.19
C GLY A 672 -25.39 2.88 -2.73
N GLY A 673 -24.11 2.49 -2.78
CA GLY A 673 -23.15 3.16 -3.69
C GLY A 673 -21.70 3.20 -3.23
N VAL A 674 -21.43 3.39 -1.92
CA VAL A 674 -20.06 3.62 -1.44
C VAL A 674 -19.36 2.34 -0.97
N ASP A 675 -20.11 1.37 -0.42
CA ASP A 675 -19.55 0.08 0.02
C ASP A 675 -18.78 -0.62 -1.10
N ALA A 676 -19.26 -0.59 -2.34
CA ALA A 676 -18.57 -1.24 -3.46
C ALA A 676 -17.20 -0.63 -3.84
N LYS A 677 -16.98 0.67 -3.58
CA LYS A 677 -15.72 1.36 -3.93
C LYS A 677 -14.67 1.28 -2.82
N LEU A 678 -15.08 1.25 -1.54
CA LEU A 678 -14.16 1.01 -0.43
C LEU A 678 -13.82 -0.48 -0.26
N GLU A 679 -14.73 -1.39 -0.60
CA GLU A 679 -14.54 -2.85 -0.45
C GLU A 679 -13.73 -3.50 -1.59
N ALA A 680 -13.68 -2.91 -2.79
CA ALA A 680 -12.75 -3.37 -3.83
C ALA A 680 -11.27 -3.09 -3.48
N VAL A 681 -11.03 -2.32 -2.41
CA VAL A 681 -9.74 -1.77 -1.97
C VAL A 681 -9.28 -2.39 -0.62
N VAL A 682 -10.08 -3.27 0.00
CA VAL A 682 -9.73 -3.99 1.25
C VAL A 682 -10.08 -5.46 1.13
#